data_AF-A0A9P4S8B3-F1
#
_entry.id   AF-A0A9P4S8B3-F1
#
_cell.length_a   1.000
_cell.length_b   1.000
_cell.length_c   1.000
_cell.angle_alpha   90.00
_cell.angle_beta   90.00
_cell.angle_gamma   90.00
#
_symmetry.space_group_name_H-M   'P 1'
#
loop_
_entity.id
_entity.type
_entity.pdbx_description
1 polymer ?
#
loop_
_entity_poly.entity_id
_entity_poly.type
_entity_poly.pdbx_seq_one_letter_code
_entity_poly.pdbx_strand_id
1 'polypeptide(L)'
;MSYNHWPGQSPGQNYRPAPSNNGYYPQQQYQTSNTSPHTYTPISQPYNHISSSPTHPMVVIPPQPPPQHYNQQYHQYQQYVPRPQVQYRQMSQPKAQIERQRPQHATPVQQKPPPQRSTSTQTSSPIIRSDVKPQSKPNVGPQVVIQKQPQPDYQLLLLSLAEEYIAAAHSMAPAIALLQRQEEMDQYQELMATGLACMESVLKNFRQHPRSEGALRLRYASLLHEETENNLEAEIILSKGITLCERNRFFDLKYSMQNLLARVLFTTPKTALTSLDNLLPDVDQYGHVPWSYAFRFLRVTLSLQTGSRPDIVAAQQHLRVISNTANSRGDKAVFVTCAALEAMVHLRSAAPDSIEQAQRAIASARSLQLETSASELSQVFALIDLIDLTCSLQSSSPEQAAAKIQTMQTLMDNSDKEAVWKADGSFSIALNKTSGADLTTATGGIFSKGANGKDMLTFTWLPRSDLYILVYFLSGVSAYLRNCMEKKVVDYLQEGLRCLQIIYDKPKIATASIAQMTHRIKWQVLLEWHIRLHLTFALCHRGEWAAARSNLDILRNSLQSSVLEDPVSLVRLTLYLSGVIDQGTGNTDAALATYHSPALTLPEGPQRLSEHHQDICLLAALNSLFILRDPAHPQHYLSQILLVRLEPLCASHTNKSISSAFHLVRAVSNPTDPIIKKKQSLNIALHTAKTVGNTQLLAISMAFMTSMFFTNIVGEQAEKSASAARQLAIKGASGLWTAVADAMFADTLQRCGKVADAVFAREEMMRVGESLPPLLRERWFAAPGSGVKGNGM
;
A
#
# COMPACT_ATOMS: atom_id res chain seq x y z
N MET A 1 28.40 -25.39 20.07
CA MET A 1 29.55 -25.13 20.95
C MET A 1 29.31 -23.82 21.68
N SER A 2 29.85 -23.68 22.90
CA SER A 2 29.34 -22.74 23.92
C SER A 2 30.23 -21.49 24.12
N TYR A 3 29.83 -20.67 25.11
CA TYR A 3 30.44 -19.43 25.67
C TYR A 3 29.89 -18.13 25.05
N ASN A 4 29.09 -17.31 25.75
CA ASN A 4 29.22 -16.59 27.05
C ASN A 4 29.94 -15.23 26.90
N HIS A 5 29.65 -14.15 27.62
CA HIS A 5 28.72 -13.88 28.76
C HIS A 5 28.45 -12.35 28.87
N TRP A 6 27.43 -11.95 29.63
CA TRP A 6 27.31 -10.61 30.25
C TRP A 6 27.03 -10.78 31.76
N PRO A 7 27.84 -10.18 32.67
CA PRO A 7 27.47 -9.93 34.06
C PRO A 7 27.02 -8.46 34.26
N GLY A 8 26.30 -8.07 35.32
CA GLY A 8 25.77 -8.85 36.44
C GLY A 8 24.87 -8.01 37.36
N GLN A 9 24.04 -8.72 38.13
CA GLN A 9 23.12 -8.30 39.21
C GLN A 9 23.87 -7.57 40.39
N SER A 10 23.30 -7.04 41.49
CA SER A 10 22.00 -7.11 42.23
C SER A 10 22.08 -6.12 43.43
N PRO A 11 21.31 -6.17 44.56
CA PRO A 11 19.94 -6.65 44.87
C PRO A 11 19.09 -5.64 45.72
N GLY A 12 17.84 -5.98 46.16
CA GLY A 12 17.16 -5.13 47.18
C GLY A 12 15.69 -5.31 47.66
N GLN A 13 15.20 -6.53 47.93
CA GLN A 13 14.06 -6.89 48.84
C GLN A 13 12.61 -6.33 48.71
N ASN A 14 11.67 -7.28 48.53
CA ASN A 14 10.41 -7.55 49.28
C ASN A 14 9.52 -6.41 49.85
N TYR A 15 8.21 -6.47 49.54
CA TYR A 15 7.16 -6.91 50.50
C TYR A 15 5.84 -7.27 49.79
N ARG A 16 5.01 -8.11 50.43
CA ARG A 16 3.66 -8.55 49.99
C ARG A 16 2.65 -8.21 51.11
N PRO A 17 1.39 -7.91 50.79
CA PRO A 17 0.32 -8.73 51.40
C PRO A 17 -0.88 -8.98 50.46
N ALA A 18 -1.88 -9.72 50.96
CA ALA A 18 -3.13 -10.08 50.29
C ALA A 18 -4.35 -9.79 51.23
N PRO A 19 -5.59 -10.31 51.01
CA PRO A 19 -6.73 -9.47 50.60
C PRO A 19 -7.88 -9.40 51.63
N SER A 20 -8.90 -8.55 51.40
CA SER A 20 -10.20 -8.63 52.10
C SER A 20 -11.38 -7.97 51.37
N ASN A 21 -12.57 -8.46 51.72
CA ASN A 21 -13.84 -8.55 50.98
C ASN A 21 -14.86 -7.40 51.25
N ASN A 22 -16.00 -7.41 50.53
CA ASN A 22 -17.24 -6.61 50.71
C ASN A 22 -17.17 -5.08 50.41
N GLY A 23 -18.22 -4.40 49.93
CA GLY A 23 -19.53 -4.87 49.43
C GLY A 23 -20.61 -3.76 49.42
N TYR A 24 -21.53 -3.84 48.45
CA TYR A 24 -22.83 -3.12 48.33
C TYR A 24 -22.94 -1.65 47.84
N TYR A 25 -23.87 -1.52 46.88
CA TYR A 25 -24.61 -0.38 46.29
C TYR A 25 -25.46 0.42 47.34
N PRO A 26 -26.08 1.61 47.04
CA PRO A 26 -26.77 1.91 45.76
C PRO A 26 -26.95 3.36 45.23
N GLN A 27 -27.33 3.40 43.93
CA GLN A 27 -28.33 4.24 43.23
C GLN A 27 -28.44 5.78 43.37
N GLN A 28 -28.49 6.43 42.18
CA GLN A 28 -29.50 7.41 41.70
C GLN A 28 -29.60 8.81 42.41
N GLN A 29 -30.12 9.90 41.84
CA GLN A 29 -30.86 10.18 40.58
C GLN A 29 -30.84 11.72 40.30
N TYR A 30 -30.89 12.17 39.03
CA TYR A 30 -31.36 13.51 38.58
C TYR A 30 -30.64 14.78 39.18
N GLN A 31 -30.80 16.05 38.77
CA GLN A 31 -31.57 16.74 37.72
C GLN A 31 -30.93 18.11 37.35
N THR A 32 -31.01 18.52 36.07
CA THR A 32 -31.26 19.87 35.48
C THR A 32 -30.68 21.21 36.02
N SER A 33 -30.60 22.16 35.05
CA SER A 33 -30.57 23.66 35.16
C SER A 33 -29.30 24.32 35.73
N ASN A 34 -28.55 25.20 35.03
CA ASN A 34 -28.84 26.34 34.14
C ASN A 34 -29.24 27.64 34.87
N THR A 35 -28.29 28.55 35.10
CA THR A 35 -28.45 30.04 35.12
C THR A 35 -27.10 30.76 35.23
N SER A 36 -26.93 31.85 34.46
CA SER A 36 -25.91 32.92 34.63
C SER A 36 -26.45 34.00 35.64
N PRO A 37 -25.95 35.28 35.77
CA PRO A 37 -24.75 35.96 35.22
C PRO A 37 -24.03 36.97 36.18
N HIS A 38 -22.94 37.61 35.68
CA HIS A 38 -22.33 38.91 36.13
C HIS A 38 -21.82 39.00 37.62
N THR A 39 -21.02 39.97 38.12
CA THR A 39 -20.64 41.34 37.68
C THR A 39 -19.31 41.83 38.35
N TYR A 40 -18.38 42.40 37.57
CA TYR A 40 -17.45 43.54 37.84
C TYR A 40 -16.67 43.78 39.18
N THR A 41 -15.34 43.99 39.01
CA THR A 41 -14.47 45.07 39.61
C THR A 41 -13.79 44.83 41.01
N PRO A 42 -12.87 45.70 41.50
CA PRO A 42 -11.41 45.43 41.32
C PRO A 42 -10.52 45.74 42.56
N ILE A 43 -9.58 44.87 42.92
CA ILE A 43 -8.61 45.18 44.02
C ILE A 43 -7.16 44.94 43.59
N SER A 44 -6.31 45.90 43.96
CA SER A 44 -4.90 46.04 43.62
C SER A 44 -3.93 45.57 44.71
N GLN A 45 -2.65 45.50 44.36
CA GLN A 45 -1.44 45.31 45.21
C GLN A 45 -1.01 43.83 45.42
N PRO A 46 0.25 43.55 45.82
CA PRO A 46 1.22 43.05 44.82
C PRO A 46 1.91 41.75 45.29
N TYR A 47 2.75 41.14 44.45
CA TYR A 47 4.13 40.74 44.80
C TYR A 47 4.82 40.06 43.61
N ASN A 48 6.16 40.11 43.60
CA ASN A 48 7.02 39.58 42.54
C ASN A 48 6.95 38.05 42.40
N HIS A 49 6.98 37.54 41.17
CA HIS A 49 7.81 36.37 40.86
C HIS A 49 8.35 36.45 39.42
N ILE A 50 9.62 36.11 39.28
CA ILE A 50 10.39 36.19 38.03
C ILE A 50 10.28 34.85 37.28
N SER A 51 9.78 34.88 36.04
CA SER A 51 9.93 33.77 35.09
C SER A 51 10.07 34.29 33.65
N SER A 52 11.32 34.51 33.24
CA SER A 52 11.66 35.00 31.90
C SER A 52 11.46 33.92 30.84
N SER A 53 10.36 34.02 30.09
CA SER A 53 10.18 33.30 28.81
C SER A 53 10.67 34.20 27.66
N PRO A 54 11.48 33.72 26.69
CA PRO A 54 11.96 34.55 25.60
C PRO A 54 10.84 34.84 24.58
N THR A 55 10.30 36.05 24.62
CA THR A 55 9.37 36.56 23.61
C THR A 55 10.12 36.89 22.32
N HIS A 56 9.76 36.24 21.22
CA HIS A 56 10.20 36.65 19.89
C HIS A 56 9.58 38.02 19.53
N PRO A 57 10.36 39.00 19.04
CA PRO A 57 9.80 40.27 18.60
C PRO A 57 9.03 40.08 17.29
N MET A 58 7.71 40.32 17.32
CA MET A 58 6.93 40.50 16.11
C MET A 58 7.35 41.78 15.39
N VAL A 59 7.32 41.74 14.06
CA VAL A 59 7.39 42.95 13.23
C VAL A 59 6.09 43.71 13.39
N VAL A 60 6.14 44.90 14.00
CA VAL A 60 4.99 45.81 14.07
C VAL A 60 4.74 46.40 12.68
N ILE A 61 3.51 46.21 12.19
CA ILE A 61 3.03 46.76 10.92
C ILE A 61 2.26 48.05 11.22
N PRO A 62 2.52 49.18 10.53
CA PRO A 62 1.65 50.35 10.62
C PRO A 62 0.30 50.05 9.94
N PRO A 63 -0.84 50.46 10.51
CA PRO A 63 -2.16 50.09 9.99
C PRO A 63 -2.37 50.65 8.57
N GLN A 64 -2.85 49.80 7.66
CA GLN A 64 -3.31 50.24 6.35
C GLN A 64 -4.58 51.11 6.50
N PRO A 65 -4.77 52.15 5.66
CA PRO A 65 -6.06 52.82 5.56
C PRO A 65 -7.12 51.83 5.02
N PRO A 66 -8.39 51.98 5.43
CA PRO A 66 -9.45 51.06 5.02
C PRO A 66 -9.69 51.12 3.50
N PRO A 67 -9.97 49.98 2.84
CA PRO A 67 -10.29 49.98 1.42
C PRO A 67 -11.61 50.71 1.17
N GLN A 68 -11.60 51.70 0.28
CA GLN A 68 -12.84 52.30 -0.21
C GLN A 68 -13.63 51.25 -1.01
N HIS A 69 -14.82 50.91 -0.54
CA HIS A 69 -15.77 50.08 -1.28
C HIS A 69 -16.26 50.83 -2.53
N TYR A 70 -15.68 50.53 -3.69
CA TYR A 70 -16.33 50.84 -4.96
C TYR A 70 -17.51 49.89 -5.14
N ASN A 71 -18.71 50.43 -4.95
CA ASN A 71 -19.95 49.67 -4.96
C ASN A 71 -20.41 49.41 -6.40
N GLN A 72 -19.83 48.40 -7.07
CA GLN A 72 -20.33 47.93 -8.38
C GLN A 72 -21.52 47.00 -8.17
N GLN A 73 -22.73 47.54 -8.40
CA GLN A 73 -23.94 46.74 -8.54
C GLN A 73 -23.84 45.84 -9.78
N TYR A 74 -23.61 44.55 -9.57
CA TYR A 74 -23.85 43.54 -10.60
C TYR A 74 -25.34 43.22 -10.63
N HIS A 75 -26.05 43.75 -11.62
CA HIS A 75 -27.43 43.31 -11.91
C HIS A 75 -27.41 41.86 -12.40
N GLN A 76 -27.95 40.97 -11.57
CA GLN A 76 -28.08 39.55 -11.84
C GLN A 76 -29.19 39.32 -12.89
N TYR A 77 -28.85 39.38 -14.18
CA TYR A 77 -29.71 38.90 -15.24
C TYR A 77 -29.82 37.37 -15.16
N GLN A 78 -30.94 36.87 -14.64
CA GLN A 78 -31.32 35.47 -14.80
C GLN A 78 -31.65 35.20 -16.27
N GLN A 79 -30.71 34.67 -17.04
CA GLN A 79 -31.03 34.04 -18.32
C GLN A 79 -31.68 32.68 -18.07
N TYR A 80 -33.01 32.68 -18.17
CA TYR A 80 -33.84 31.48 -18.20
C TYR A 80 -33.52 30.68 -19.46
N VAL A 81 -32.87 29.52 -19.33
CA VAL A 81 -32.62 28.59 -20.45
C VAL A 81 -33.77 27.58 -20.49
N PRO A 82 -34.62 27.56 -21.53
CA PRO A 82 -35.74 26.63 -21.59
C PRO A 82 -35.27 25.19 -21.77
N ARG A 83 -35.69 24.32 -20.85
CA ARG A 83 -35.49 22.87 -20.93
C ARG A 83 -36.38 22.30 -22.05
N PRO A 84 -35.87 21.59 -23.07
CA PRO A 84 -36.73 20.87 -24.01
C PRO A 84 -37.51 19.78 -23.27
N GLN A 85 -38.84 19.86 -23.27
CA GLN A 85 -39.68 18.79 -22.76
C GLN A 85 -39.62 17.60 -23.71
N VAL A 86 -39.03 16.48 -23.27
CA VAL A 86 -39.17 15.20 -23.97
C VAL A 86 -40.54 14.64 -23.66
N GLN A 87 -41.45 14.80 -24.62
CA GLN A 87 -42.85 14.39 -24.51
C GLN A 87 -42.95 12.85 -24.56
N TYR A 88 -43.49 12.24 -23.50
CA TYR A 88 -43.79 10.80 -23.47
C TYR A 88 -44.82 10.45 -24.55
N ARG A 89 -44.36 9.87 -25.66
CA ARG A 89 -45.26 9.35 -26.69
C ARG A 89 -45.73 7.95 -26.30
N GLN A 90 -46.94 7.87 -25.75
CA GLN A 90 -47.66 6.61 -25.70
C GLN A 90 -47.82 6.09 -27.14
N MET A 91 -47.34 4.89 -27.41
CA MET A 91 -47.74 4.12 -28.59
C MET A 91 -48.41 2.82 -28.15
N SER A 92 -49.53 2.55 -28.80
CA SER A 92 -50.47 1.48 -28.50
C SER A 92 -49.92 0.10 -28.90
N GLN A 93 -50.51 -0.95 -28.32
CA GLN A 93 -50.28 -2.35 -28.70
C GLN A 93 -50.51 -2.58 -30.20
N PRO A 94 -49.89 -3.64 -30.77
CA PRO A 94 -50.73 -4.75 -31.20
C PRO A 94 -50.51 -6.02 -30.37
N LYS A 95 -51.62 -6.73 -30.09
CA LYS A 95 -51.59 -8.07 -29.51
C LYS A 95 -51.21 -9.10 -30.58
N ALA A 96 -50.42 -10.10 -30.21
CA ALA A 96 -50.40 -11.40 -30.88
C ALA A 96 -50.76 -12.47 -29.85
N GLN A 97 -51.89 -13.15 -30.04
CA GLN A 97 -52.29 -14.30 -29.23
C GLN A 97 -51.52 -15.53 -29.73
N ILE A 98 -50.87 -16.27 -28.83
CA ILE A 98 -50.68 -17.71 -29.02
C ILE A 98 -51.23 -18.42 -27.79
N GLU A 99 -52.30 -19.15 -28.05
CA GLU A 99 -53.05 -19.96 -27.12
C GLU A 99 -52.33 -21.29 -26.89
N ARG A 100 -52.00 -21.65 -25.64
CA ARG A 100 -51.75 -23.04 -25.27
C ARG A 100 -52.47 -23.41 -23.98
N GLN A 101 -53.30 -24.44 -24.12
CA GLN A 101 -54.33 -24.83 -23.18
C GLN A 101 -53.76 -25.63 -22.00
N ARG A 102 -54.32 -25.42 -20.81
CA ARG A 102 -54.25 -26.40 -19.72
C ARG A 102 -55.33 -27.45 -19.92
N PRO A 103 -55.04 -28.73 -19.65
CA PRO A 103 -56.05 -29.65 -19.14
C PRO A 103 -56.02 -29.62 -17.61
N GLN A 104 -57.10 -29.15 -16.99
CA GLN A 104 -57.43 -29.52 -15.62
C GLN A 104 -58.08 -30.89 -15.63
N HIS A 105 -57.72 -31.79 -14.72
CA HIS A 105 -58.60 -32.85 -14.24
C HIS A 105 -58.39 -32.98 -12.73
N ALA A 106 -59.48 -33.02 -11.98
CA ALA A 106 -59.49 -33.15 -10.53
C ALA A 106 -60.56 -34.16 -10.14
N THR A 107 -60.22 -35.13 -9.31
CA THR A 107 -61.09 -35.75 -8.29
C THR A 107 -60.21 -36.56 -7.30
N PRO A 108 -60.69 -36.86 -6.08
CA PRO A 108 -59.81 -37.07 -4.91
C PRO A 108 -59.76 -38.55 -4.46
N VAL A 109 -59.06 -38.84 -3.34
CA VAL A 109 -59.58 -39.57 -2.15
C VAL A 109 -58.46 -40.07 -1.20
N GLN A 110 -58.77 -39.98 0.11
CA GLN A 110 -58.23 -40.68 1.30
C GLN A 110 -56.84 -40.42 1.90
N GLN A 111 -56.91 -40.10 3.20
CA GLN A 111 -55.89 -40.15 4.23
C GLN A 111 -55.69 -41.59 4.74
N LYS A 112 -54.50 -41.93 5.24
CA LYS A 112 -54.30 -42.71 6.48
C LYS A 112 -52.89 -42.49 7.07
N PRO A 113 -52.71 -42.57 8.41
CA PRO A 113 -51.50 -42.09 9.08
C PRO A 113 -50.47 -43.21 9.40
N PRO A 114 -49.19 -42.86 9.66
CA PRO A 114 -48.22 -43.74 10.29
C PRO A 114 -48.32 -43.72 11.84
N PRO A 115 -48.18 -44.85 12.54
CA PRO A 115 -48.16 -44.91 14.00
C PRO A 115 -46.79 -44.57 14.62
N GLN A 116 -46.79 -44.29 15.92
CA GLN A 116 -45.64 -43.81 16.72
C GLN A 116 -44.94 -44.93 17.52
N ARG A 117 -43.65 -44.70 17.84
CA ARG A 117 -42.88 -45.23 19.01
C ARG A 117 -42.66 -46.78 19.01
N SER A 118 -41.67 -47.37 19.70
CA SER A 118 -40.88 -46.87 20.84
C SER A 118 -39.42 -47.39 20.86
N THR A 119 -38.57 -46.59 21.49
CA THR A 119 -37.32 -46.90 22.22
C THR A 119 -37.11 -48.33 22.77
N SER A 120 -35.87 -48.86 22.69
CA SER A 120 -35.00 -49.10 23.87
C SER A 120 -33.59 -49.65 23.54
N THR A 121 -32.56 -48.84 23.86
CA THR A 121 -31.29 -49.15 24.55
C THR A 121 -30.62 -50.54 24.61
N GLN A 122 -29.27 -50.48 24.62
CA GLN A 122 -28.29 -51.32 25.37
C GLN A 122 -27.88 -52.68 24.76
N THR A 123 -26.69 -52.78 24.16
CA THR A 123 -25.36 -53.16 24.76
C THR A 123 -25.24 -54.61 25.21
N SER A 124 -24.43 -55.41 24.49
CA SER A 124 -23.29 -56.17 25.04
C SER A 124 -22.71 -57.17 24.02
N SER A 125 -21.38 -57.12 23.82
CA SER A 125 -20.58 -58.29 23.44
C SER A 125 -20.49 -59.22 24.68
N PRO A 126 -20.17 -60.55 24.61
CA PRO A 126 -18.85 -60.96 24.07
C PRO A 126 -18.67 -62.44 23.58
N ILE A 127 -17.53 -62.69 22.92
CA ILE A 127 -16.50 -63.74 23.23
C ILE A 127 -16.79 -65.27 23.06
N ILE A 128 -16.13 -65.84 22.03
CA ILE A 128 -15.11 -66.94 22.07
C ILE A 128 -15.51 -68.43 22.35
N ARG A 129 -15.21 -69.27 21.33
CA ARG A 129 -14.71 -70.69 21.37
C ARG A 129 -15.59 -71.79 22.00
N SER A 130 -15.43 -73.08 21.70
CA SER A 130 -14.86 -73.84 20.55
C SER A 130 -15.07 -75.33 20.82
N ASP A 131 -15.34 -76.20 19.82
CA ASP A 131 -15.08 -77.64 20.00
C ASP A 131 -14.89 -78.47 18.71
N VAL A 132 -14.52 -79.76 18.89
CA VAL A 132 -13.52 -80.51 18.09
C VAL A 132 -13.80 -82.04 18.12
N LYS A 133 -13.59 -82.91 17.10
CA LYS A 133 -13.00 -82.72 15.75
C LYS A 133 -13.63 -83.53 14.56
N PRO A 134 -13.47 -84.87 14.36
CA PRO A 134 -13.22 -85.33 12.97
C PRO A 134 -13.85 -86.66 12.46
N GLN A 135 -13.52 -86.96 11.19
CA GLN A 135 -13.70 -88.18 10.36
C GLN A 135 -14.81 -88.01 9.29
N SER A 136 -14.61 -88.34 8.00
CA SER A 136 -13.48 -88.97 7.28
C SER A 136 -13.34 -88.43 5.84
N LYS A 137 -12.21 -88.70 5.15
CA LYS A 137 -11.94 -88.29 3.74
C LYS A 137 -12.20 -89.45 2.75
N PRO A 138 -12.29 -89.20 1.42
CA PRO A 138 -11.07 -89.09 0.59
C PRO A 138 -11.07 -88.00 -0.51
N ASN A 139 -10.03 -87.14 -0.49
CA ASN A 139 -9.01 -86.90 -1.55
C ASN A 139 -9.26 -87.54 -2.96
N VAL A 140 -8.95 -86.94 -4.13
CA VAL A 140 -8.26 -85.67 -4.52
C VAL A 140 -8.82 -85.17 -5.86
N GLY A 141 -8.95 -83.85 -6.04
CA GLY A 141 -8.76 -83.17 -7.32
C GLY A 141 -8.13 -81.80 -7.06
N PRO A 142 -6.94 -81.45 -7.62
CA PRO A 142 -6.27 -80.21 -7.25
C PRO A 142 -6.86 -79.02 -8.03
N GLN A 143 -7.98 -78.47 -7.55
CA GLN A 143 -8.32 -77.10 -7.89
C GLN A 143 -7.38 -76.17 -7.12
N VAL A 144 -6.40 -75.63 -7.85
CA VAL A 144 -5.58 -74.51 -7.39
C VAL A 144 -6.53 -73.34 -7.16
N VAL A 145 -6.89 -73.10 -5.88
CA VAL A 145 -7.51 -71.84 -5.48
C VAL A 145 -6.43 -70.77 -5.61
N ILE A 146 -6.34 -70.19 -6.80
CA ILE A 146 -5.60 -68.95 -7.02
C ILE A 146 -6.30 -67.91 -6.15
N GLN A 147 -5.75 -67.66 -4.97
CA GLN A 147 -6.03 -66.44 -4.22
C GLN A 147 -5.60 -65.28 -5.12
N LYS A 148 -6.54 -64.74 -5.89
CA LYS A 148 -6.35 -63.46 -6.56
C LYS A 148 -6.06 -62.46 -5.45
N GLN A 149 -4.80 -62.05 -5.35
CA GLN A 149 -4.43 -60.83 -4.64
C GLN A 149 -5.39 -59.73 -5.13
N PRO A 150 -5.95 -58.90 -4.24
CA PRO A 150 -6.78 -57.79 -4.67
C PRO A 150 -5.97 -56.95 -5.66
N GLN A 151 -6.46 -56.82 -6.89
CA GLN A 151 -5.75 -56.04 -7.90
C GLN A 151 -5.61 -54.61 -7.39
N PRO A 152 -4.42 -53.99 -7.50
CA PRO A 152 -4.23 -52.63 -7.04
C PRO A 152 -5.17 -51.70 -7.82
N ASP A 153 -5.78 -50.75 -7.11
CA ASP A 153 -6.57 -49.70 -7.75
C ASP A 153 -5.61 -48.75 -8.47
N TYR A 154 -5.35 -49.05 -9.74
CA TYR A 154 -4.48 -48.25 -10.61
C TYR A 154 -4.96 -46.80 -10.75
N GLN A 155 -6.26 -46.53 -10.61
CA GLN A 155 -6.77 -45.15 -10.64
C GLN A 155 -6.32 -44.40 -9.37
N LEU A 156 -6.52 -45.00 -8.20
CA LEU A 156 -6.09 -44.40 -6.93
C LEU A 156 -4.57 -44.24 -6.86
N LEU A 157 -3.82 -45.24 -7.34
CA LEU A 157 -2.35 -45.21 -7.38
C LEU A 157 -1.80 -44.10 -8.29
N LEU A 158 -2.38 -43.90 -9.48
CA LEU A 158 -1.97 -42.80 -10.36
C LEU A 158 -2.28 -41.43 -9.74
N LEU A 159 -3.40 -41.30 -9.02
CA LEU A 159 -3.74 -40.04 -8.33
C LEU A 159 -2.87 -39.79 -7.09
N SER A 160 -2.49 -40.82 -6.33
CA SER A 160 -1.57 -40.64 -5.20
C SER A 160 -0.16 -40.27 -5.67
N LEU A 161 0.35 -40.94 -6.71
CA LEU A 161 1.63 -40.58 -7.34
C LEU A 161 1.61 -39.15 -7.88
N ALA A 162 0.50 -38.72 -8.51
CA ALA A 162 0.37 -37.36 -9.02
C ALA A 162 0.54 -36.31 -7.90
N GLU A 163 -0.18 -36.47 -6.78
CA GLU A 163 -0.09 -35.53 -5.66
C GLU A 163 1.27 -35.61 -4.93
N GLU A 164 1.94 -36.77 -4.89
CA GLU A 164 3.33 -36.89 -4.40
C GLU A 164 4.34 -36.12 -5.28
N TYR A 165 4.27 -36.26 -6.61
CA TYR A 165 5.12 -35.50 -7.53
C TYR A 165 4.88 -33.99 -7.46
N ILE A 166 3.60 -33.57 -7.36
CA ILE A 166 3.24 -32.16 -7.20
C ILE A 166 3.74 -31.60 -5.86
N ALA A 167 3.59 -32.35 -4.76
CA ALA A 167 4.09 -31.94 -3.45
C ALA A 167 5.63 -31.83 -3.42
N ALA A 168 6.34 -32.76 -4.09
CA ALA A 168 7.78 -32.70 -4.25
C ALA A 168 8.20 -31.44 -5.02
N ALA A 169 7.57 -31.15 -6.17
CA ALA A 169 7.81 -29.92 -6.94
C ALA A 169 7.55 -28.66 -6.09
N HIS A 170 6.37 -28.55 -5.46
CA HIS A 170 6.00 -27.41 -4.60
C HIS A 170 6.92 -27.20 -3.40
N SER A 171 7.63 -28.24 -2.93
CA SER A 171 8.64 -28.09 -1.88
C SER A 171 9.92 -27.38 -2.37
N MET A 172 10.23 -27.48 -3.66
CA MET A 172 11.40 -26.86 -4.31
C MET A 172 11.12 -25.43 -4.80
N ALA A 173 9.85 -25.10 -5.10
CA ALA A 173 9.44 -23.82 -5.67
C ALA A 173 10.03 -22.57 -4.98
N PRO A 174 10.12 -22.46 -3.63
CA PRO A 174 10.68 -21.28 -2.98
C PRO A 174 12.17 -21.03 -3.28
N ALA A 175 12.96 -22.09 -3.43
CA ALA A 175 14.38 -22.00 -3.76
C ALA A 175 14.58 -21.64 -5.24
N ILE A 176 13.85 -22.32 -6.13
CA ILE A 176 13.93 -22.12 -7.59
C ILE A 176 13.51 -20.69 -7.96
N ALA A 177 12.39 -20.20 -7.41
CA ALA A 177 11.90 -18.86 -7.74
C ALA A 177 12.85 -17.73 -7.29
N LEU A 178 13.70 -18.00 -6.28
CA LEU A 178 14.73 -17.07 -5.78
C LEU A 178 16.06 -17.18 -6.54
N LEU A 179 16.54 -18.41 -6.79
CA LEU A 179 17.86 -18.66 -7.36
C LEU A 179 17.88 -18.73 -8.89
N GLN A 180 16.73 -19.02 -9.52
CA GLN A 180 16.51 -19.10 -10.97
C GLN A 180 17.55 -19.94 -11.72
N ARG A 181 17.98 -21.06 -11.11
CA ARG A 181 18.90 -22.02 -11.70
C ARG A 181 18.16 -22.92 -12.68
N GLN A 182 18.67 -23.03 -13.91
CA GLN A 182 18.02 -23.82 -14.96
C GLN A 182 17.89 -25.31 -14.58
N GLU A 183 18.94 -25.92 -14.02
CA GLU A 183 18.91 -27.35 -13.64
C GLU A 183 17.82 -27.69 -12.62
N GLU A 184 17.64 -26.84 -11.61
CA GLU A 184 16.60 -27.01 -10.58
C GLU A 184 15.19 -26.73 -11.15
N MET A 185 15.10 -25.82 -12.12
CA MET A 185 13.87 -25.49 -12.85
C MET A 185 13.43 -26.65 -13.77
N ASP A 186 14.37 -27.26 -14.50
CA ASP A 186 14.12 -28.41 -15.36
C ASP A 186 13.62 -29.60 -14.53
N GLN A 187 14.24 -29.87 -13.37
CA GLN A 187 13.81 -30.92 -12.43
C GLN A 187 12.39 -30.67 -11.89
N TYR A 188 12.04 -29.42 -11.56
CA TYR A 188 10.69 -29.06 -11.14
C TYR A 188 9.65 -29.27 -12.25
N GLN A 189 9.99 -28.91 -13.49
CA GLN A 189 9.12 -29.14 -14.64
C GLN A 189 8.92 -30.62 -14.93
N GLU A 190 9.95 -31.46 -14.78
CA GLU A 190 9.85 -32.92 -14.92
C GLU A 190 8.89 -33.53 -13.88
N LEU A 191 9.03 -33.15 -12.61
CA LEU A 191 8.13 -33.59 -11.54
C LEU A 191 6.68 -33.15 -11.81
N MET A 192 6.48 -31.88 -12.17
CA MET A 192 5.15 -31.33 -12.46
C MET A 192 4.51 -31.98 -13.69
N ALA A 193 5.27 -32.15 -14.77
CA ALA A 193 4.80 -32.82 -15.99
C ALA A 193 4.42 -34.29 -15.73
N THR A 194 5.18 -35.00 -14.89
CA THR A 194 4.87 -36.37 -14.48
C THR A 194 3.56 -36.42 -13.68
N GLY A 195 3.37 -35.52 -12.70
CA GLY A 195 2.13 -35.43 -11.94
C GLY A 195 0.91 -35.09 -12.80
N LEU A 196 1.05 -34.14 -13.73
CA LEU A 196 0.03 -33.79 -14.71
C LEU A 196 -0.31 -34.98 -15.64
N ALA A 197 0.69 -35.71 -16.14
CA ALA A 197 0.49 -36.87 -17.00
C ALA A 197 -0.24 -38.02 -16.28
N CYS A 198 0.02 -38.23 -14.98
CA CYS A 198 -0.75 -39.17 -14.15
C CYS A 198 -2.23 -38.78 -14.06
N MET A 199 -2.55 -37.51 -13.80
CA MET A 199 -3.94 -37.02 -13.78
C MET A 199 -4.61 -37.12 -15.16
N GLU A 200 -3.90 -36.78 -16.23
CA GLU A 200 -4.40 -36.82 -17.59
C GLU A 200 -4.70 -38.27 -18.05
N SER A 201 -3.82 -39.22 -17.72
CA SER A 201 -4.03 -40.64 -17.95
C SER A 201 -5.29 -41.15 -17.25
N VAL A 202 -5.54 -40.71 -16.02
CA VAL A 202 -6.77 -41.03 -15.29
C VAL A 202 -8.01 -40.46 -15.99
N LEU A 203 -7.97 -39.20 -16.44
CA LEU A 203 -9.07 -38.55 -17.16
C LEU A 203 -9.36 -39.15 -18.55
N LYS A 204 -8.37 -39.77 -19.21
CA LYS A 204 -8.50 -40.41 -20.53
C LYS A 204 -8.93 -41.87 -20.45
N ASN A 205 -8.34 -42.64 -19.54
CA ASN A 205 -8.37 -44.11 -19.59
C ASN A 205 -9.37 -44.76 -18.62
N PHE A 206 -9.88 -44.02 -17.62
CA PHE A 206 -10.73 -44.56 -16.56
C PHE A 206 -12.12 -43.90 -16.55
N ARG A 207 -13.17 -44.71 -16.35
CA ARG A 207 -14.53 -44.19 -16.16
C ARG A 207 -14.74 -43.79 -14.71
N GLN A 208 -14.85 -42.49 -14.46
CA GLN A 208 -15.06 -41.94 -13.13
C GLN A 208 -16.54 -41.64 -12.87
N HIS A 209 -16.90 -41.47 -11.59
CA HIS A 209 -18.19 -40.88 -11.24
C HIS A 209 -18.19 -39.39 -11.65
N PRO A 210 -19.24 -38.85 -12.30
CA PRO A 210 -19.23 -37.50 -12.89
C PRO A 210 -18.80 -36.37 -11.94
N ARG A 211 -19.08 -36.51 -10.64
CA ARG A 211 -18.64 -35.54 -9.61
C ARG A 211 -17.13 -35.60 -9.35
N SER A 212 -16.56 -36.80 -9.29
CA SER A 212 -15.11 -37.00 -9.12
C SER A 212 -14.34 -36.59 -10.37
N GLU A 213 -14.91 -36.89 -11.54
CA GLU A 213 -14.40 -36.47 -12.84
C GLU A 213 -14.39 -34.94 -13.01
N GLY A 214 -15.43 -34.27 -12.51
CA GLY A 214 -15.48 -32.80 -12.42
C GLY A 214 -14.43 -32.24 -11.47
N ALA A 215 -14.30 -32.80 -10.26
CA ALA A 215 -13.29 -32.37 -9.30
C ALA A 215 -11.85 -32.56 -9.82
N LEU A 216 -11.55 -33.68 -10.48
CA LEU A 216 -10.25 -33.94 -11.08
C LEU A 216 -9.95 -32.97 -12.24
N ARG A 217 -10.94 -32.65 -13.10
CA ARG A 217 -10.75 -31.62 -14.14
C ARG A 217 -10.50 -30.24 -13.57
N LEU A 218 -11.17 -29.87 -12.46
CA LEU A 218 -10.90 -28.61 -11.78
C LEU A 218 -9.46 -28.58 -11.23
N ARG A 219 -9.01 -29.63 -10.53
CA ARG A 219 -7.63 -29.75 -10.02
C ARG A 219 -6.58 -29.68 -11.15
N TYR A 220 -6.79 -30.47 -12.21
CA TYR A 220 -5.89 -30.52 -13.37
C TYR A 220 -5.80 -29.17 -14.10
N ALA A 221 -6.95 -28.52 -14.36
CA ALA A 221 -6.96 -27.19 -14.99
C ALA A 221 -6.37 -26.09 -14.10
N SER A 222 -6.50 -26.19 -12.76
CA SER A 222 -5.82 -25.27 -11.83
C SER A 222 -4.31 -25.38 -11.96
N LEU A 223 -3.77 -26.60 -12.00
CA LEU A 223 -2.33 -26.85 -12.15
C LEU A 223 -1.82 -26.41 -13.53
N LEU A 224 -2.57 -26.69 -14.61
CA LEU A 224 -2.22 -26.16 -15.94
C LEU A 224 -2.13 -24.63 -15.95
N HIS A 225 -3.06 -23.92 -15.29
CA HIS A 225 -3.06 -22.45 -15.21
C HIS A 225 -1.95 -21.88 -14.31
N GLU A 226 -1.60 -22.57 -13.22
CA GLU A 226 -0.63 -22.06 -12.24
C GLU A 226 0.82 -22.48 -12.53
N GLU A 227 1.04 -23.53 -13.32
CA GLU A 227 2.37 -24.14 -13.54
C GLU A 227 2.80 -24.16 -15.02
N THR A 228 1.91 -23.84 -15.97
CA THR A 228 2.19 -23.93 -17.41
C THR A 228 1.63 -22.75 -18.20
N GLU A 229 2.11 -22.55 -19.43
CA GLU A 229 1.57 -21.53 -20.34
C GLU A 229 0.37 -22.04 -21.18
N ASN A 230 -0.07 -23.30 -20.98
CA ASN A 230 -1.08 -23.99 -21.79
C ASN A 230 -2.54 -23.55 -21.50
N ASN A 231 -2.78 -22.24 -21.52
CA ASN A 231 -4.08 -21.63 -21.23
C ASN A 231 -5.22 -22.16 -22.11
N LEU A 232 -4.94 -22.46 -23.39
CA LEU A 232 -5.91 -23.06 -24.31
C LEU A 232 -6.35 -24.48 -23.87
N GLU A 233 -5.41 -25.28 -23.35
CA GLU A 233 -5.72 -26.62 -22.85
C GLU A 233 -6.54 -26.54 -21.56
N ALA A 234 -6.16 -25.65 -20.64
CA ALA A 234 -6.94 -25.35 -19.44
C ALA A 234 -8.39 -24.92 -19.80
N GLU A 235 -8.57 -24.02 -20.77
CA GLU A 235 -9.88 -23.61 -21.27
C GLU A 235 -10.70 -24.78 -21.85
N ILE A 236 -10.07 -25.67 -22.63
CA ILE A 236 -10.74 -26.86 -23.21
C ILE A 236 -11.17 -27.83 -22.10
N ILE A 237 -10.32 -28.08 -21.10
CA ILE A 237 -10.64 -28.95 -19.95
C ILE A 237 -11.77 -28.35 -19.12
N LEU A 238 -11.72 -27.04 -18.85
CA LEU A 238 -12.76 -26.32 -18.10
C LEU A 238 -14.09 -26.33 -18.85
N SER A 239 -14.11 -26.09 -20.16
CA SER A 239 -15.32 -26.12 -20.98
C SER A 239 -16.00 -27.50 -20.98
N LYS A 240 -15.20 -28.58 -21.07
CA LYS A 240 -15.68 -29.97 -20.92
C LYS A 240 -16.22 -30.23 -19.50
N GLY A 241 -15.52 -29.75 -18.48
CA GLY A 241 -15.94 -29.84 -17.08
C GLY A 241 -17.26 -29.10 -16.79
N ILE A 242 -17.40 -27.86 -17.25
CA ILE A 242 -18.61 -27.03 -17.12
C ILE A 242 -19.80 -27.76 -17.75
N THR A 243 -19.64 -28.29 -18.97
CA THR A 243 -20.68 -29.06 -19.66
C THR A 243 -21.08 -30.32 -18.88
N LEU A 244 -20.11 -31.04 -18.28
CA LEU A 244 -20.38 -32.21 -17.44
C LEU A 244 -21.14 -31.83 -16.16
N CYS A 245 -20.70 -30.77 -15.47
CA CYS A 245 -21.30 -30.27 -14.24
C CYS A 245 -22.72 -29.75 -14.48
N GLU A 246 -22.96 -29.05 -15.59
CA GLU A 246 -24.29 -28.55 -15.97
C GLU A 246 -25.28 -29.68 -16.24
N ARG A 247 -24.89 -30.69 -17.04
CA ARG A 247 -25.73 -31.89 -17.31
C ARG A 247 -26.14 -32.63 -16.04
N ASN A 248 -25.25 -32.67 -15.03
CA ASN A 248 -25.48 -33.33 -13.74
C ASN A 248 -25.96 -32.39 -12.63
N ARG A 249 -26.20 -31.10 -12.92
CA ARG A 249 -26.63 -30.05 -11.98
C ARG A 249 -25.69 -29.82 -10.77
N PHE A 250 -24.38 -30.03 -10.96
CA PHE A 250 -23.34 -29.69 -9.98
C PHE A 250 -22.95 -28.21 -10.10
N PHE A 251 -23.81 -27.33 -9.58
CA PHE A 251 -23.61 -25.87 -9.62
C PHE A 251 -22.33 -25.42 -8.91
N ASP A 252 -21.95 -26.09 -7.82
CA ASP A 252 -20.72 -25.83 -7.08
C ASP A 252 -19.47 -25.98 -7.95
N LEU A 253 -19.33 -27.12 -8.64
CA LEU A 253 -18.23 -27.38 -9.56
C LEU A 253 -18.33 -26.51 -10.82
N LYS A 254 -19.54 -26.29 -11.38
CA LYS A 254 -19.78 -25.40 -12.53
C LYS A 254 -19.23 -24.00 -12.24
N TYR A 255 -19.64 -23.37 -11.14
CA TYR A 255 -19.22 -22.02 -10.80
C TYR A 255 -17.73 -21.96 -10.40
N SER A 256 -17.19 -23.00 -9.77
CA SER A 256 -15.74 -23.09 -9.51
C SER A 256 -14.92 -23.09 -10.80
N MET A 257 -15.34 -23.88 -11.80
CA MET A 257 -14.69 -23.92 -13.11
C MET A 257 -14.86 -22.61 -13.89
N GLN A 258 -16.02 -21.95 -13.81
CA GLN A 258 -16.23 -20.64 -14.44
C GLN A 258 -15.39 -19.53 -13.77
N ASN A 259 -15.16 -19.61 -12.46
CA ASN A 259 -14.28 -18.69 -11.73
C ASN A 259 -12.82 -18.84 -12.17
N LEU A 260 -12.34 -20.09 -12.27
CA LEU A 260 -11.00 -20.39 -12.80
C LEU A 260 -10.88 -20.03 -14.29
N LEU A 261 -11.91 -20.27 -15.11
CA LEU A 261 -11.92 -19.90 -16.52
C LEU A 261 -11.75 -18.38 -16.70
N ALA A 262 -12.41 -17.56 -15.87
CA ALA A 262 -12.21 -16.11 -15.89
C ALA A 262 -10.76 -15.70 -15.53
N ARG A 263 -10.05 -16.45 -14.66
CA ARG A 263 -8.62 -16.24 -14.38
C ARG A 263 -7.74 -16.64 -15.58
N VAL A 264 -7.99 -17.79 -16.20
CA VAL A 264 -7.28 -18.28 -17.40
C VAL A 264 -7.42 -17.30 -18.57
N LEU A 265 -8.63 -16.78 -18.81
CA LEU A 265 -8.92 -15.80 -19.85
C LEU A 265 -8.31 -14.42 -19.57
N PHE A 266 -7.80 -14.13 -18.36
CA PHE A 266 -7.29 -12.82 -18.00
C PHE A 266 -5.96 -12.45 -18.70
N THR A 267 -5.32 -13.42 -19.36
CA THR A 267 -4.33 -13.17 -20.43
C THR A 267 -4.80 -12.12 -21.44
N THR A 268 -6.11 -12.07 -21.73
CA THR A 268 -6.77 -10.95 -22.42
C THR A 268 -7.82 -10.34 -21.49
N PRO A 269 -7.50 -9.28 -20.72
CA PRO A 269 -8.37 -8.78 -19.66
C PRO A 269 -9.81 -8.53 -20.09
N LYS A 270 -10.03 -7.89 -21.26
CA LYS A 270 -11.38 -7.63 -21.80
C LYS A 270 -12.25 -8.89 -21.92
N THR A 271 -11.66 -10.01 -22.31
CA THR A 271 -12.35 -11.30 -22.49
C THR A 271 -12.79 -11.88 -21.15
N ALA A 272 -11.88 -11.92 -20.16
CA ALA A 272 -12.19 -12.35 -18.80
C ALA A 272 -13.27 -11.49 -18.13
N LEU A 273 -13.15 -10.17 -18.24
CA LEU A 273 -14.11 -9.22 -17.66
C LEU A 273 -15.50 -9.38 -18.30
N THR A 274 -15.57 -9.51 -19.63
CA THR A 274 -16.83 -9.76 -20.36
C THR A 274 -17.45 -11.11 -20.01
N SER A 275 -16.63 -12.15 -19.82
CA SER A 275 -17.08 -13.48 -19.39
C SER A 275 -17.77 -13.43 -18.02
N LEU A 276 -17.20 -12.69 -17.06
CA LEU A 276 -17.81 -12.46 -15.74
C LEU A 276 -19.10 -11.64 -15.84
N ASP A 277 -19.11 -10.58 -16.64
CA ASP A 277 -20.29 -9.70 -16.79
C ASP A 277 -21.47 -10.43 -17.44
N ASN A 278 -21.21 -11.40 -18.34
CA ASN A 278 -22.23 -12.27 -18.92
C ASN A 278 -22.75 -13.33 -17.93
N LEU A 279 -21.94 -13.77 -16.96
CA LEU A 279 -22.29 -14.82 -16.00
C LEU A 279 -23.13 -14.30 -14.82
N LEU A 280 -22.87 -13.07 -14.38
CA LEU A 280 -23.50 -12.49 -13.19
C LEU A 280 -25.05 -12.44 -13.24
N PRO A 281 -25.71 -12.06 -14.36
CA PRO A 281 -27.18 -12.04 -14.44
C PRO A 281 -27.83 -13.40 -14.16
N ASP A 282 -27.25 -14.49 -14.67
CA ASP A 282 -27.75 -15.86 -14.43
C ASP A 282 -27.62 -16.22 -12.94
N VAL A 283 -26.44 -16.00 -12.35
CA VAL A 283 -26.15 -16.32 -10.94
C VAL A 283 -27.08 -15.56 -9.99
N ASP A 284 -27.37 -14.30 -10.31
CA ASP A 284 -28.33 -13.46 -9.57
C ASP A 284 -29.78 -13.93 -9.77
N GLN A 285 -30.17 -14.31 -11.00
CA GLN A 285 -31.51 -14.83 -11.31
C GLN A 285 -31.81 -16.15 -10.58
N TYR A 286 -30.82 -17.04 -10.44
CA TYR A 286 -30.95 -18.28 -9.65
C TYR A 286 -30.80 -18.05 -8.12
N GLY A 287 -30.52 -16.83 -7.68
CA GLY A 287 -30.43 -16.47 -6.25
C GLY A 287 -29.22 -17.07 -5.53
N HIS A 288 -28.15 -17.42 -6.25
CA HIS A 288 -26.95 -18.04 -5.69
C HIS A 288 -26.01 -17.00 -5.07
N VAL A 289 -26.49 -16.29 -4.04
CA VAL A 289 -25.80 -15.12 -3.46
C VAL A 289 -24.32 -15.33 -3.10
N PRO A 290 -23.88 -16.45 -2.49
CA PRO A 290 -22.45 -16.68 -2.22
C PRO A 290 -21.58 -16.64 -3.48
N TRP A 291 -22.08 -17.21 -4.59
CA TRP A 291 -21.39 -17.18 -5.88
C TRP A 291 -21.43 -15.79 -6.52
N SER A 292 -22.54 -15.03 -6.37
CA SER A 292 -22.59 -13.62 -6.77
C SER A 292 -21.51 -12.80 -6.06
N TYR A 293 -21.31 -12.99 -4.75
CA TYR A 293 -20.18 -12.36 -4.04
C TYR A 293 -18.82 -12.78 -4.63
N ALA A 294 -18.57 -14.08 -4.79
CA ALA A 294 -17.29 -14.59 -5.31
C ALA A 294 -16.95 -14.04 -6.71
N PHE A 295 -17.92 -14.03 -7.64
CA PHE A 295 -17.72 -13.48 -8.98
C PHE A 295 -17.57 -11.95 -8.98
N ARG A 296 -18.33 -11.22 -8.15
CA ARG A 296 -18.21 -9.75 -8.06
C ARG A 296 -16.88 -9.33 -7.42
N PHE A 297 -16.39 -10.04 -6.40
CA PHE A 297 -15.06 -9.79 -5.85
C PHE A 297 -13.95 -10.12 -6.85
N LEU A 298 -14.04 -11.25 -7.57
CA LEU A 298 -13.08 -11.54 -8.65
C LEU A 298 -13.09 -10.44 -9.73
N ARG A 299 -14.28 -10.00 -10.17
CA ARG A 299 -14.44 -8.90 -11.14
C ARG A 299 -13.78 -7.60 -10.67
N VAL A 300 -13.91 -7.25 -9.39
CA VAL A 300 -13.22 -6.11 -8.76
C VAL A 300 -11.71 -6.28 -8.74
N THR A 301 -11.20 -7.44 -8.34
CA THR A 301 -9.75 -7.73 -8.30
C THR A 301 -9.11 -7.66 -9.69
N LEU A 302 -9.76 -8.23 -10.71
CA LEU A 302 -9.28 -8.17 -12.10
C LEU A 302 -9.34 -6.74 -12.67
N SER A 303 -10.41 -5.98 -12.38
CA SER A 303 -10.46 -4.54 -12.68
C SER A 303 -9.28 -3.78 -12.07
N LEU A 304 -8.96 -4.06 -10.79
CA LEU A 304 -7.83 -3.46 -10.10
C LEU A 304 -6.49 -3.85 -10.73
N GLN A 305 -6.31 -5.08 -11.23
CA GLN A 305 -5.08 -5.45 -11.94
C GLN A 305 -4.88 -4.63 -13.23
N THR A 306 -5.93 -4.39 -14.03
CA THR A 306 -5.82 -3.55 -15.24
C THR A 306 -5.58 -2.07 -14.96
N GLY A 307 -6.13 -1.54 -13.86
CA GLY A 307 -5.98 -0.14 -13.45
C GLY A 307 -6.60 0.90 -14.39
N SER A 308 -7.41 0.51 -15.38
CA SER A 308 -7.99 1.45 -16.35
C SER A 308 -9.12 2.28 -15.71
N ARG A 309 -9.30 3.54 -16.12
CA ARG A 309 -10.36 4.41 -15.59
C ARG A 309 -11.78 3.83 -15.72
N PRO A 310 -12.23 3.27 -16.86
CA PRO A 310 -13.54 2.63 -16.92
C PRO A 310 -13.63 1.38 -16.01
N ASP A 311 -12.56 0.60 -15.86
CA ASP A 311 -12.54 -0.59 -15.01
C ASP A 311 -12.59 -0.24 -13.51
N ILE A 312 -12.01 0.89 -13.10
CA ILE A 312 -12.14 1.46 -11.75
C ILE A 312 -13.61 1.86 -11.48
N VAL A 313 -14.29 2.49 -12.43
CA VAL A 313 -15.72 2.85 -12.29
C VAL A 313 -16.60 1.58 -12.22
N ALA A 314 -16.32 0.57 -13.04
CA ALA A 314 -17.01 -0.72 -12.97
C ALA A 314 -16.79 -1.39 -11.59
N ALA A 315 -15.56 -1.41 -11.07
CA ALA A 315 -15.26 -1.96 -9.75
C ALA A 315 -16.09 -1.30 -8.63
N GLN A 316 -16.22 0.04 -8.64
CA GLN A 316 -17.09 0.77 -7.70
C GLN A 316 -18.57 0.34 -7.82
N GLN A 317 -19.06 0.08 -9.03
CA GLN A 317 -20.44 -0.39 -9.23
C GLN A 317 -20.65 -1.80 -8.64
N HIS A 318 -19.73 -2.75 -8.89
CA HIS A 318 -19.83 -4.09 -8.31
C HIS A 318 -19.74 -4.08 -6.77
N LEU A 319 -18.87 -3.26 -6.19
CA LEU A 319 -18.75 -3.10 -4.73
C LEU A 319 -20.04 -2.54 -4.12
N ARG A 320 -20.67 -1.53 -4.73
CA ARG A 320 -21.99 -1.03 -4.26
C ARG A 320 -23.07 -2.11 -4.26
N VAL A 321 -23.07 -2.99 -5.27
CA VAL A 321 -24.02 -4.13 -5.30
C VAL A 321 -23.71 -5.15 -4.21
N ILE A 322 -22.44 -5.48 -3.97
CA ILE A 322 -22.03 -6.36 -2.86
C ILE A 322 -22.48 -5.75 -1.52
N SER A 323 -22.14 -4.48 -1.27
CA SER A 323 -22.45 -3.74 -0.04
C SER A 323 -23.95 -3.73 0.27
N ASN A 324 -24.79 -3.37 -0.71
CA ASN A 324 -26.25 -3.39 -0.57
C ASN A 324 -26.79 -4.79 -0.27
N THR A 325 -26.28 -5.81 -0.98
CA THR A 325 -26.72 -7.21 -0.81
C THR A 325 -26.33 -7.74 0.57
N ALA A 326 -25.08 -7.53 0.98
CA ALA A 326 -24.55 -7.92 2.28
C ALA A 326 -25.30 -7.26 3.44
N ASN A 327 -25.57 -5.96 3.33
CA ASN A 327 -26.36 -5.22 4.33
C ASN A 327 -27.79 -5.77 4.44
N SER A 328 -28.47 -6.02 3.31
CA SER A 328 -29.83 -6.57 3.30
C SER A 328 -29.94 -7.98 3.91
N ARG A 329 -28.87 -8.78 3.83
CA ARG A 329 -28.82 -10.15 4.37
C ARG A 329 -28.27 -10.21 5.79
N GLY A 330 -27.49 -9.22 6.22
CA GLY A 330 -26.73 -9.23 7.48
C GLY A 330 -25.37 -9.94 7.38
N ASP A 331 -24.78 -10.02 6.18
CA ASP A 331 -23.45 -10.61 5.95
C ASP A 331 -22.35 -9.59 6.32
N LYS A 332 -22.24 -9.26 7.61
CA LYS A 332 -21.37 -8.18 8.14
C LYS A 332 -19.91 -8.30 7.70
N ALA A 333 -19.35 -9.52 7.74
CA ALA A 333 -17.96 -9.76 7.34
C ALA A 333 -17.73 -9.43 5.85
N VAL A 334 -18.68 -9.80 4.98
CA VAL A 334 -18.66 -9.45 3.54
C VAL A 334 -18.75 -7.93 3.34
N PHE A 335 -19.59 -7.24 4.12
CA PHE A 335 -19.71 -5.78 4.08
C PHE A 335 -18.39 -5.09 4.49
N VAL A 336 -17.73 -5.52 5.57
CA VAL A 336 -16.46 -4.95 6.04
C VAL A 336 -15.35 -5.15 5.00
N THR A 337 -15.22 -6.36 4.42
CA THR A 337 -14.27 -6.62 3.33
C THR A 337 -14.59 -5.81 2.07
N CYS A 338 -15.87 -5.63 1.73
CA CYS A 338 -16.30 -4.78 0.62
C CYS A 338 -15.90 -3.32 0.83
N ALA A 339 -16.12 -2.77 2.03
CA ALA A 339 -15.76 -1.40 2.38
C ALA A 339 -14.23 -1.17 2.38
N ALA A 340 -13.44 -2.17 2.79
CA ALA A 340 -11.98 -2.13 2.67
C ALA A 340 -11.53 -2.03 1.20
N LEU A 341 -12.08 -2.86 0.31
CA LEU A 341 -11.79 -2.79 -1.12
C LEU A 341 -12.31 -1.51 -1.77
N GLU A 342 -13.47 -0.99 -1.35
CA GLU A 342 -14.00 0.31 -1.82
C GLU A 342 -13.05 1.47 -1.48
N ALA A 343 -12.47 1.47 -0.27
CA ALA A 343 -11.45 2.44 0.11
C ALA A 343 -10.18 2.34 -0.77
N MET A 344 -9.70 1.14 -1.08
CA MET A 344 -8.58 0.94 -2.02
C MET A 344 -8.89 1.47 -3.44
N VAL A 345 -10.09 1.18 -3.95
CA VAL A 345 -10.53 1.64 -5.28
C VAL A 345 -10.64 3.16 -5.32
N HIS A 346 -11.09 3.81 -4.23
CA HIS A 346 -11.10 5.26 -4.11
C HIS A 346 -9.68 5.86 -4.16
N LEU A 347 -8.73 5.36 -3.37
CA LEU A 347 -7.33 5.83 -3.42
C LEU A 347 -6.69 5.66 -4.81
N ARG A 348 -7.03 4.58 -5.53
CA ARG A 348 -6.52 4.35 -6.89
C ARG A 348 -7.17 5.23 -7.96
N SER A 349 -8.35 5.81 -7.68
CA SER A 349 -9.12 6.58 -8.68
C SER A 349 -8.53 7.95 -9.04
N ALA A 350 -7.58 8.47 -8.26
CA ALA A 350 -7.00 9.81 -8.39
C ALA A 350 -8.03 10.95 -8.52
N ALA A 351 -9.25 10.75 -7.98
CA ALA A 351 -10.26 11.79 -7.88
C ALA A 351 -9.89 12.83 -6.80
N PRO A 352 -10.30 14.10 -6.91
CA PRO A 352 -10.02 15.12 -5.89
C PRO A 352 -10.55 14.70 -4.51
N ASP A 353 -11.73 14.07 -4.48
CA ASP A 353 -12.40 13.64 -3.25
C ASP A 353 -11.99 12.21 -2.81
N SER A 354 -10.97 11.61 -3.46
CA SER A 354 -10.58 10.20 -3.26
C SER A 354 -10.29 9.86 -1.80
N ILE A 355 -9.57 10.73 -1.09
CA ILE A 355 -9.22 10.54 0.32
C ILE A 355 -10.48 10.60 1.20
N GLU A 356 -11.41 11.54 0.96
CA GLU A 356 -12.65 11.65 1.73
C GLU A 356 -13.54 10.41 1.53
N GLN A 357 -13.68 9.94 0.28
CA GLN A 357 -14.48 8.75 0.00
C GLN A 357 -13.83 7.47 0.56
N ALA A 358 -12.50 7.35 0.52
CA ALA A 358 -11.78 6.26 1.17
C ALA A 358 -12.00 6.28 2.70
N GLN A 359 -11.91 7.45 3.35
CA GLN A 359 -12.19 7.61 4.78
C GLN A 359 -13.65 7.31 5.14
N ARG A 360 -14.61 7.67 4.28
CA ARG A 360 -16.04 7.31 4.44
C ARG A 360 -16.25 5.79 4.36
N ALA A 361 -15.57 5.10 3.47
CA ALA A 361 -15.61 3.64 3.40
C ALA A 361 -14.95 2.98 4.63
N ILE A 362 -13.80 3.48 5.08
CA ILE A 362 -13.13 3.05 6.33
C ILE A 362 -14.03 3.23 7.56
N ALA A 363 -14.69 4.39 7.70
CA ALA A 363 -15.62 4.65 8.80
C ALA A 363 -16.81 3.67 8.77
N SER A 364 -17.32 3.37 7.56
CA SER A 364 -18.39 2.38 7.37
C SER A 364 -17.94 0.98 7.81
N ALA A 365 -16.71 0.58 7.47
CA ALA A 365 -16.11 -0.68 7.90
C ALA A 365 -15.94 -0.76 9.44
N ARG A 366 -15.36 0.29 10.05
CA ARG A 366 -15.13 0.35 11.50
C ARG A 366 -16.42 0.41 12.33
N SER A 367 -17.54 0.88 11.77
CA SER A 367 -18.84 0.87 12.46
C SER A 367 -19.31 -0.53 12.89
N LEU A 368 -18.88 -1.59 12.20
CA LEU A 368 -19.21 -2.99 12.49
C LEU A 368 -18.10 -3.73 13.25
N GLN A 369 -17.04 -3.04 13.68
CA GLN A 369 -15.87 -3.65 14.33
C GLN A 369 -16.19 -4.30 15.68
N LEU A 370 -17.11 -3.71 16.46
CA LEU A 370 -17.58 -4.28 17.73
C LEU A 370 -18.56 -5.45 17.55
N GLU A 371 -19.17 -5.56 16.36
CA GLU A 371 -20.23 -6.53 16.09
C GLU A 371 -19.76 -7.80 15.37
N THR A 372 -18.46 -7.87 15.04
CA THR A 372 -17.86 -8.95 14.26
C THR A 372 -16.68 -9.56 15.03
N SER A 373 -16.52 -10.88 14.93
CA SER A 373 -15.45 -11.61 15.62
C SER A 373 -14.07 -11.06 15.23
N ALA A 374 -13.33 -10.50 16.20
CA ALA A 374 -12.02 -9.88 15.96
C ALA A 374 -11.00 -10.83 15.30
N SER A 375 -11.10 -12.14 15.59
CA SER A 375 -10.26 -13.18 15.00
C SER A 375 -10.60 -13.50 13.54
N GLU A 376 -11.87 -13.40 13.12
CA GLU A 376 -12.31 -13.72 11.74
C GLU A 376 -11.91 -12.64 10.73
N LEU A 377 -11.66 -11.41 11.18
CA LEU A 377 -11.37 -10.25 10.32
C LEU A 377 -10.01 -9.60 10.56
N SER A 378 -9.09 -10.25 11.28
CA SER A 378 -7.79 -9.65 11.64
C SER A 378 -6.98 -9.15 10.43
N GLN A 379 -6.90 -9.93 9.35
CA GLN A 379 -6.26 -9.50 8.09
C GLN A 379 -7.00 -8.32 7.43
N VAL A 380 -8.33 -8.28 7.51
CA VAL A 380 -9.15 -7.22 6.90
C VAL A 380 -8.99 -5.91 7.68
N PHE A 381 -8.92 -5.95 9.02
CA PHE A 381 -8.63 -4.76 9.83
C PHE A 381 -7.20 -4.25 9.63
N ALA A 382 -6.20 -5.14 9.55
CA ALA A 382 -4.84 -4.75 9.18
C ALA A 382 -4.77 -4.06 7.81
N LEU A 383 -5.54 -4.55 6.82
CA LEU A 383 -5.69 -3.90 5.52
C LEU A 383 -6.38 -2.53 5.65
N ILE A 384 -7.45 -2.40 6.44
CA ILE A 384 -8.13 -1.11 6.70
C ILE A 384 -7.16 -0.10 7.33
N ASP A 385 -6.35 -0.51 8.30
CA ASP A 385 -5.39 0.36 8.98
C ASP A 385 -4.22 0.79 8.07
N LEU A 386 -3.76 -0.08 7.16
CA LEU A 386 -2.84 0.29 6.07
C LEU A 386 -3.45 1.35 5.13
N ILE A 387 -4.70 1.16 4.71
CA ILE A 387 -5.39 2.11 3.82
C ILE A 387 -5.58 3.45 4.54
N ASP A 388 -5.99 3.42 5.81
CA ASP A 388 -6.16 4.63 6.62
C ASP A 388 -4.84 5.36 6.89
N LEU A 389 -3.72 4.64 7.05
CA LEU A 389 -2.39 5.23 7.09
C LEU A 389 -2.00 5.87 5.75
N THR A 390 -2.22 5.19 4.62
CA THR A 390 -1.90 5.76 3.30
C THR A 390 -2.76 7.00 2.98
N CYS A 391 -4.00 7.08 3.45
CA CYS A 391 -4.80 8.32 3.43
C CYS A 391 -4.10 9.49 4.14
N SER A 392 -3.54 9.25 5.34
CA SER A 392 -2.81 10.30 6.10
C SER A 392 -1.45 10.65 5.48
N LEU A 393 -0.79 9.71 4.81
CA LEU A 393 0.45 9.97 4.06
C LEU A 393 0.16 10.83 2.81
N GLN A 394 -0.86 10.49 2.01
CA GLN A 394 -1.23 11.26 0.82
C GLN A 394 -1.71 12.68 1.16
N SER A 395 -2.50 12.83 2.24
CA SER A 395 -2.92 14.15 2.75
C SER A 395 -1.80 14.92 3.49
N SER A 396 -0.58 14.36 3.58
CA SER A 396 0.59 14.98 4.22
C SER A 396 0.33 15.40 5.69
N SER A 397 -0.36 14.56 6.47
CA SER A 397 -0.63 14.79 7.90
C SER A 397 0.32 13.97 8.79
N PRO A 398 1.43 14.54 9.29
CA PRO A 398 2.47 13.78 9.99
C PRO A 398 2.03 13.28 11.37
N GLU A 399 1.22 14.03 12.11
CA GLU A 399 0.72 13.61 13.43
C GLU A 399 -0.23 12.42 13.31
N GLN A 400 -1.14 12.46 12.34
CA GLN A 400 -2.08 11.35 12.10
C GLN A 400 -1.37 10.10 11.60
N ALA A 401 -0.41 10.25 10.68
CA ALA A 401 0.40 9.13 10.21
C ALA A 401 1.20 8.50 11.36
N ALA A 402 1.80 9.32 12.23
CA ALA A 402 2.54 8.87 13.41
C ALA A 402 1.67 8.15 14.45
N ALA A 403 0.41 8.56 14.64
CA ALA A 403 -0.53 7.85 15.51
C ALA A 403 -0.96 6.50 14.90
N LYS A 404 -1.31 6.48 13.61
CA LYS A 404 -1.77 5.26 12.91
C LYS A 404 -0.69 4.20 12.79
N ILE A 405 0.58 4.58 12.57
CA ILE A 405 1.67 3.60 12.54
C ILE A 405 1.91 2.96 13.92
N GLN A 406 1.71 3.69 15.02
CA GLN A 406 1.78 3.11 16.37
C GLN A 406 0.67 2.07 16.60
N THR A 407 -0.56 2.34 16.14
CA THR A 407 -1.66 1.36 16.16
C THR A 407 -1.27 0.10 15.38
N MET A 408 -0.67 0.24 14.20
CA MET A 408 -0.30 -0.90 13.37
C MET A 408 0.92 -1.69 13.89
N GLN A 409 1.92 -1.01 14.46
CA GLN A 409 3.02 -1.67 15.19
C GLN A 409 2.46 -2.48 16.38
N THR A 410 1.56 -1.88 17.17
CA THR A 410 0.87 -2.54 18.28
C THR A 410 0.03 -3.74 17.82
N LEU A 411 -0.61 -3.67 16.64
CA LEU A 411 -1.33 -4.79 16.04
C LEU A 411 -0.37 -5.92 15.65
N MET A 412 0.78 -5.60 15.05
CA MET A 412 1.80 -6.60 14.70
C MET A 412 2.41 -7.27 15.93
N ASP A 413 2.78 -6.51 16.96
CA ASP A 413 3.40 -7.04 18.19
C ASP A 413 2.43 -7.95 18.98
N ASN A 414 1.15 -7.58 19.07
CA ASN A 414 0.17 -8.37 19.81
C ASN A 414 -0.28 -9.64 19.06
N SER A 415 -0.15 -9.69 17.74
CA SER A 415 -0.59 -10.83 16.91
C SER A 415 0.39 -12.01 16.89
N ASP A 416 1.50 -11.95 17.63
CA ASP A 416 2.40 -13.09 17.88
C ASP A 416 1.77 -14.21 18.75
N LYS A 417 0.56 -14.00 19.30
CA LYS A 417 -0.10 -14.93 20.23
C LYS A 417 -1.23 -15.77 19.63
N GLU A 418 -1.65 -15.54 18.38
CA GLU A 418 -2.81 -16.25 17.79
C GLU A 418 -2.49 -16.95 16.46
N ALA A 419 -2.98 -18.18 16.31
CA ALA A 419 -2.82 -19.04 15.14
C ALA A 419 -3.69 -18.63 13.92
N VAL A 420 -3.96 -17.33 13.77
CA VAL A 420 -4.93 -16.76 12.82
C VAL A 420 -4.29 -16.40 11.47
N TRP A 421 -2.99 -16.11 11.45
CA TRP A 421 -2.27 -15.81 10.20
C TRP A 421 -1.62 -17.06 9.62
N LYS A 422 -2.14 -17.55 8.49
CA LYS A 422 -1.51 -18.64 7.76
C LYS A 422 -0.26 -18.18 7.00
N ALA A 423 0.66 -19.11 6.75
CA ALA A 423 1.94 -18.84 6.09
C ALA A 423 1.83 -18.49 4.59
N ASP A 424 0.74 -18.92 3.95
CA ASP A 424 0.37 -18.64 2.56
C ASP A 424 -0.32 -17.28 2.37
N GLY A 425 -0.67 -16.59 3.46
CA GLY A 425 -1.46 -15.35 3.41
C GLY A 425 -2.95 -15.55 3.12
N SER A 426 -3.48 -16.79 3.16
CA SER A 426 -4.92 -17.03 2.96
C SER A 426 -5.72 -16.84 4.25
N PHE A 427 -6.90 -16.24 4.12
CA PHE A 427 -7.86 -15.99 5.20
C PHE A 427 -9.29 -16.17 4.66
N SER A 428 -10.26 -16.40 5.55
CA SER A 428 -11.64 -16.69 5.13
C SER A 428 -12.65 -15.96 5.99
N ILE A 429 -13.68 -15.37 5.37
CA ILE A 429 -14.70 -14.54 6.02
C ILE A 429 -16.07 -15.25 6.06
N ALA A 430 -16.80 -15.13 7.16
CA ALA A 430 -18.05 -15.86 7.39
C ALA A 430 -19.23 -15.33 6.57
N LEU A 431 -20.04 -16.25 6.03
CA LEU A 431 -21.35 -15.97 5.46
C LEU A 431 -22.44 -16.28 6.50
N ASN A 432 -23.38 -15.37 6.74
CA ASN A 432 -24.37 -15.53 7.81
C ASN A 432 -25.63 -16.28 7.38
N LYS A 433 -25.89 -16.42 6.06
CA LYS A 433 -27.07 -17.11 5.51
C LYS A 433 -26.74 -17.87 4.22
N THR A 434 -26.36 -19.15 4.31
CA THR A 434 -26.46 -20.08 3.18
C THR A 434 -27.90 -20.55 3.02
N SER A 435 -28.58 -20.02 2.01
CA SER A 435 -29.97 -20.37 1.72
C SER A 435 -30.05 -21.72 1.00
N GLY A 436 -30.35 -22.79 1.74
CA GLY A 436 -30.94 -24.03 1.19
C GLY A 436 -29.99 -25.08 0.60
N ALA A 437 -28.69 -24.81 0.49
CA ALA A 437 -27.69 -25.81 0.12
C ALA A 437 -26.38 -25.55 0.87
N ASP A 438 -25.85 -26.57 1.56
CA ASP A 438 -24.48 -26.56 2.05
C ASP A 438 -23.52 -26.39 0.87
N LEU A 439 -22.67 -25.34 0.91
CA LEU A 439 -21.59 -25.24 -0.06
C LEU A 439 -20.61 -26.38 0.20
N THR A 440 -20.23 -27.08 -0.86
CA THR A 440 -19.39 -28.27 -0.73
C THR A 440 -17.93 -27.86 -0.56
N THR A 441 -17.12 -28.76 -0.02
CA THR A 441 -15.67 -28.55 0.12
C THR A 441 -14.91 -28.60 -1.21
N ALA A 442 -15.56 -29.04 -2.30
CA ALA A 442 -14.95 -29.25 -3.62
C ALA A 442 -15.01 -27.99 -4.52
N THR A 443 -14.70 -26.82 -3.97
CA THR A 443 -14.82 -25.52 -4.68
C THR A 443 -13.49 -24.92 -5.14
N GLY A 444 -12.43 -25.72 -5.21
CA GLY A 444 -11.10 -25.27 -5.62
C GLY A 444 -10.48 -24.21 -4.70
N GLY A 445 -10.90 -24.17 -3.42
CA GLY A 445 -10.42 -23.22 -2.41
C GLY A 445 -11.25 -21.94 -2.26
N ILE A 446 -12.20 -21.67 -3.16
CA ILE A 446 -13.04 -20.46 -3.13
C ILE A 446 -13.87 -20.38 -1.84
N PHE A 447 -14.47 -21.51 -1.44
CA PHE A 447 -15.20 -21.62 -0.17
C PHE A 447 -14.54 -22.65 0.74
N SER A 448 -14.61 -22.38 2.05
CA SER A 448 -14.17 -23.31 3.09
C SER A 448 -15.23 -23.42 4.18
N LYS A 449 -15.26 -24.54 4.90
CA LYS A 449 -16.10 -24.71 6.09
C LYS A 449 -15.31 -24.27 7.33
N GLY A 450 -15.87 -23.34 8.10
CA GLY A 450 -15.31 -22.94 9.39
C GLY A 450 -15.46 -24.04 10.45
N ALA A 451 -14.76 -23.92 11.58
CA ALA A 451 -14.84 -24.87 12.69
C ALA A 451 -16.25 -24.98 13.32
N ASN A 452 -17.10 -23.98 13.07
CA ASN A 452 -18.50 -23.90 13.45
C ASN A 452 -19.47 -24.42 12.35
N GLY A 453 -18.97 -25.02 11.27
CA GLY A 453 -19.74 -25.53 10.13
C GLY A 453 -20.27 -24.45 9.17
N LYS A 454 -20.04 -23.16 9.45
CA LYS A 454 -20.45 -22.06 8.56
C LYS A 454 -19.66 -22.08 7.26
N ASP A 455 -20.29 -21.62 6.20
CA ASP A 455 -19.63 -21.36 4.93
C ASP A 455 -18.83 -20.06 5.02
N MET A 456 -17.57 -20.13 4.59
CA MET A 456 -16.63 -19.03 4.59
C MET A 456 -16.14 -18.78 3.16
N LEU A 457 -16.08 -17.52 2.72
CA LEU A 457 -15.45 -17.12 1.46
C LEU A 457 -13.96 -16.87 1.68
N THR A 458 -13.09 -17.50 0.90
CA THR A 458 -11.63 -17.41 1.05
C THR A 458 -11.04 -16.29 0.19
N PHE A 459 -10.05 -15.60 0.76
CA PHE A 459 -9.23 -14.57 0.12
C PHE A 459 -7.75 -14.88 0.36
N THR A 460 -6.88 -14.34 -0.49
CA THR A 460 -5.42 -14.38 -0.30
C THR A 460 -4.89 -12.95 -0.32
N TRP A 461 -4.03 -12.62 0.64
CA TRP A 461 -3.35 -11.33 0.74
C TRP A 461 -1.90 -11.55 1.21
N LEU A 462 -1.32 -10.64 2.00
CA LEU A 462 0.07 -10.72 2.43
C LEU A 462 0.27 -11.73 3.58
N PRO A 463 1.29 -12.60 3.48
CA PRO A 463 1.81 -13.34 4.62
C PRO A 463 2.30 -12.39 5.74
N ARG A 464 2.24 -12.85 6.99
CA ARG A 464 2.66 -12.06 8.18
C ARG A 464 4.07 -11.46 8.05
N SER A 465 5.02 -12.22 7.51
CA SER A 465 6.41 -11.77 7.30
C SER A 465 6.50 -10.55 6.38
N ASP A 466 5.68 -10.55 5.34
CA ASP A 466 5.73 -9.61 4.24
C ASP A 466 5.01 -8.31 4.66
N LEU A 467 3.92 -8.46 5.42
CA LEU A 467 3.28 -7.36 6.14
C LEU A 467 4.24 -6.67 7.14
N TYR A 468 5.06 -7.42 7.88
CA TYR A 468 6.00 -6.85 8.85
C TYR A 468 7.04 -5.93 8.17
N ILE A 469 7.57 -6.35 7.01
CA ILE A 469 8.49 -5.54 6.18
C ILE A 469 7.78 -4.28 5.64
N LEU A 470 6.54 -4.42 5.17
CA LEU A 470 5.73 -3.29 4.70
C LEU A 470 5.47 -2.28 5.83
N VAL A 471 5.22 -2.74 7.06
CA VAL A 471 5.04 -1.87 8.23
C VAL A 471 6.34 -1.14 8.60
N TYR A 472 7.51 -1.77 8.48
CA TYR A 472 8.79 -1.06 8.65
C TYR A 472 9.02 0.00 7.57
N PHE A 473 8.75 -0.32 6.31
CA PHE A 473 8.82 0.65 5.22
C PHE A 473 7.93 1.87 5.49
N LEU A 474 6.65 1.63 5.84
CA LEU A 474 5.70 2.69 6.17
C LEU A 474 6.06 3.44 7.46
N SER A 475 6.74 2.81 8.42
CA SER A 475 7.32 3.46 9.59
C SER A 475 8.43 4.44 9.19
N GLY A 476 9.31 4.03 8.28
CA GLY A 476 10.34 4.89 7.68
C GLY A 476 9.74 6.08 6.93
N VAL A 477 8.73 5.84 6.08
CA VAL A 477 8.04 6.89 5.32
C VAL A 477 7.27 7.85 6.23
N SER A 478 6.55 7.36 7.25
CA SER A 478 5.84 8.21 8.21
C SER A 478 6.79 9.04 9.07
N ALA A 479 7.94 8.48 9.47
CA ALA A 479 8.97 9.23 10.17
C ALA A 479 9.61 10.29 9.25
N TYR A 480 9.83 9.96 7.97
CA TYR A 480 10.37 10.89 6.96
C TYR A 480 9.44 12.09 6.75
N LEU A 481 8.13 11.86 6.65
CA LEU A 481 7.11 12.90 6.51
C LEU A 481 7.08 13.86 7.71
N ARG A 482 7.21 13.33 8.94
CA ARG A 482 7.27 14.16 10.16
C ARG A 482 8.58 14.96 10.23
N ASN A 483 9.71 14.27 10.06
CA ASN A 483 11.03 14.87 10.09
C ASN A 483 12.06 13.91 9.49
N CYS A 484 12.41 14.13 8.23
CA CYS A 484 13.44 13.40 7.48
C CYS A 484 14.84 13.37 8.13
N MET A 485 15.13 14.24 9.11
CA MET A 485 16.38 14.20 9.89
C MET A 485 16.38 13.19 11.05
N GLU A 486 15.22 12.67 11.46
CA GLU A 486 15.15 11.68 12.55
C GLU A 486 15.96 10.42 12.22
N LYS A 487 16.90 10.03 13.09
CA LYS A 487 17.69 8.80 12.92
C LYS A 487 16.81 7.56 12.69
N LYS A 488 15.63 7.54 13.34
CA LYS A 488 14.59 6.51 13.21
C LYS A 488 14.19 6.21 11.77
N VAL A 489 14.25 7.19 10.86
CA VAL A 489 13.98 7.01 9.43
C VAL A 489 14.92 5.95 8.85
N VAL A 490 16.23 6.11 9.07
CA VAL A 490 17.26 5.18 8.61
C VAL A 490 17.15 3.86 9.36
N ASP A 491 16.96 3.90 10.68
CA ASP A 491 16.85 2.71 11.53
C ASP A 491 15.69 1.79 11.05
N TYR A 492 14.48 2.33 10.80
CA TYR A 492 13.34 1.56 10.31
C TYR A 492 13.55 1.00 8.89
N LEU A 493 14.14 1.77 7.98
CA LEU A 493 14.38 1.32 6.60
C LEU A 493 15.46 0.22 6.56
N GLN A 494 16.53 0.35 7.34
CA GLN A 494 17.56 -0.68 7.47
C GLN A 494 17.03 -1.97 8.10
N GLU A 495 16.17 -1.86 9.10
CA GLU A 495 15.52 -3.03 9.72
C GLU A 495 14.59 -3.75 8.73
N GLY A 496 13.86 -3.01 7.87
CA GLY A 496 13.10 -3.59 6.75
C GLY A 496 13.98 -4.39 5.77
N LEU A 497 15.16 -3.85 5.39
CA LEU A 497 16.13 -4.57 4.57
C LEU A 497 16.70 -5.80 5.28
N ARG A 498 16.95 -5.73 6.60
CA ARG A 498 17.43 -6.86 7.41
C ARG A 498 16.41 -8.00 7.43
N CYS A 499 15.12 -7.68 7.54
CA CYS A 499 14.04 -8.67 7.45
C CYS A 499 13.95 -9.33 6.07
N LEU A 500 14.12 -8.58 4.98
CA LEU A 500 14.20 -9.14 3.62
C LEU A 500 15.40 -10.09 3.45
N GLN A 501 16.59 -9.67 3.90
CA GLN A 501 17.79 -10.51 3.85
C GLN A 501 17.59 -11.85 4.56
N ILE A 502 16.94 -11.86 5.73
CA ILE A 502 16.63 -13.10 6.47
C ILE A 502 15.69 -14.02 5.67
N ILE A 503 14.76 -13.47 4.88
CA ILE A 503 13.88 -14.26 4.02
C ILE A 503 14.67 -14.87 2.85
N TYR A 504 15.59 -14.12 2.24
CA TYR A 504 16.43 -14.63 1.15
C TYR A 504 17.46 -15.68 1.64
N ASP A 505 18.08 -15.47 2.80
CA ASP A 505 19.05 -16.40 3.39
C ASP A 505 18.38 -17.71 3.85
N LYS A 506 17.12 -17.64 4.30
CA LYS A 506 16.35 -18.76 4.85
C LYS A 506 14.88 -18.67 4.43
N PRO A 507 14.55 -18.96 3.15
CA PRO A 507 13.17 -18.98 2.69
C PRO A 507 12.38 -20.00 3.50
N LYS A 508 11.41 -19.52 4.28
CA LYS A 508 10.47 -20.41 4.98
C LYS A 508 9.69 -21.20 3.93
N ILE A 509 9.78 -22.52 4.01
CA ILE A 509 9.16 -23.46 3.07
C ILE A 509 7.63 -23.40 3.23
N ALA A 510 7.00 -22.47 2.51
CA ALA A 510 5.60 -22.57 2.15
C ALA A 510 5.54 -23.38 0.85
N THR A 511 4.94 -24.57 0.90
CA THR A 511 4.67 -25.38 -0.29
C THR A 511 3.60 -24.68 -1.12
N ALA A 512 4.01 -24.14 -2.26
CA ALA A 512 3.18 -23.34 -3.16
C ALA A 512 3.63 -23.55 -4.62
N SER A 513 2.78 -23.16 -5.58
CA SER A 513 3.12 -23.19 -7.00
C SER A 513 4.24 -22.20 -7.32
N ILE A 514 5.02 -22.48 -8.38
CA ILE A 514 6.14 -21.61 -8.73
C ILE A 514 5.65 -20.21 -9.11
N ALA A 515 4.51 -20.08 -9.81
CA ALA A 515 3.93 -18.78 -10.14
C ALA A 515 3.58 -17.94 -8.89
N GLN A 516 3.05 -18.57 -7.83
CA GLN A 516 2.76 -17.90 -6.56
C GLN A 516 4.06 -17.41 -5.89
N MET A 517 5.10 -18.24 -5.86
CA MET A 517 6.40 -17.87 -5.29
C MET A 517 7.11 -16.79 -6.10
N THR A 518 7.10 -16.86 -7.44
CA THR A 518 7.65 -15.84 -8.33
C THR A 518 6.92 -14.50 -8.17
N HIS A 519 5.59 -14.49 -8.09
CA HIS A 519 4.83 -13.26 -7.82
C HIS A 519 5.17 -12.65 -6.46
N ARG A 520 5.32 -13.48 -5.42
CA ARG A 520 5.74 -13.03 -4.09
C ARG A 520 7.14 -12.42 -4.10
N ILE A 521 8.09 -13.05 -4.78
CA ILE A 521 9.47 -12.55 -4.90
C ILE A 521 9.52 -11.25 -5.70
N LYS A 522 8.76 -11.13 -6.81
CA LYS A 522 8.60 -9.86 -7.54
C LYS A 522 8.15 -8.72 -6.62
N TRP A 523 7.14 -8.98 -5.79
CA TRP A 523 6.64 -8.00 -4.81
C TRP A 523 7.69 -7.65 -3.73
N GLN A 524 8.44 -8.64 -3.23
CA GLN A 524 9.51 -8.41 -2.25
C GLN A 524 10.67 -7.58 -2.83
N VAL A 525 11.10 -7.86 -4.07
CA VAL A 525 12.13 -7.10 -4.79
C VAL A 525 11.67 -5.67 -5.07
N LEU A 526 10.40 -5.46 -5.44
CA LEU A 526 9.83 -4.12 -5.60
C LEU A 526 9.78 -3.34 -4.27
N LEU A 527 9.41 -3.99 -3.17
CA LEU A 527 9.42 -3.37 -1.84
C LEU A 527 10.85 -3.03 -1.38
N GLU A 528 11.81 -3.91 -1.61
CA GLU A 528 13.24 -3.66 -1.35
C GLU A 528 13.72 -2.42 -2.13
N TRP A 529 13.37 -2.34 -3.42
CA TRP A 529 13.70 -1.21 -4.28
C TRP A 529 13.15 0.10 -3.70
N HIS A 530 11.89 0.14 -3.26
CA HIS A 530 11.30 1.32 -2.62
C HIS A 530 11.97 1.67 -1.28
N ILE A 531 12.29 0.68 -0.43
CA ILE A 531 13.03 0.91 0.82
C ILE A 531 14.39 1.56 0.53
N ARG A 532 15.15 1.03 -0.44
CA ARG A 532 16.45 1.58 -0.87
C ARG A 532 16.34 2.98 -1.48
N LEU A 533 15.29 3.26 -2.25
CA LEU A 533 15.03 4.60 -2.80
C LEU A 533 14.84 5.62 -1.66
N HIS A 534 13.95 5.33 -0.71
CA HIS A 534 13.70 6.22 0.43
C HIS A 534 14.93 6.38 1.34
N LEU A 535 15.69 5.31 1.57
CA LEU A 535 16.95 5.36 2.30
C LEU A 535 17.95 6.29 1.60
N THR A 536 18.06 6.21 0.27
CA THR A 536 18.99 7.06 -0.50
C THR A 536 18.59 8.53 -0.43
N PHE A 537 17.29 8.87 -0.48
CA PHE A 537 16.83 10.25 -0.24
C PHE A 537 17.13 10.75 1.19
N ALA A 538 17.02 9.89 2.21
CA ALA A 538 17.40 10.25 3.58
C ALA A 538 18.91 10.52 3.72
N LEU A 539 19.75 9.68 3.10
CA LEU A 539 21.20 9.87 3.04
C LEU A 539 21.59 11.16 2.29
N CYS A 540 20.94 11.46 1.16
CA CYS A 540 21.14 12.71 0.43
C CYS A 540 20.79 13.94 1.28
N HIS A 541 19.67 13.90 2.01
CA HIS A 541 19.25 15.02 2.86
C HIS A 541 20.25 15.28 4.01
N ARG A 542 20.88 14.23 4.54
CA ARG A 542 21.93 14.27 5.56
C ARG A 542 23.33 14.63 5.02
N GLY A 543 23.50 14.74 3.70
CA GLY A 543 24.81 14.94 3.07
C GLY A 543 25.73 13.71 3.11
N GLU A 544 25.20 12.51 3.36
CA GLU A 544 25.96 11.24 3.38
C GLU A 544 26.20 10.72 1.94
N TRP A 545 26.80 11.56 1.09
CA TRP A 545 26.84 11.39 -0.37
C TRP A 545 27.48 10.08 -0.86
N ALA A 546 28.51 9.59 -0.17
CA ALA A 546 29.17 8.33 -0.54
C ALA A 546 28.24 7.12 -0.32
N ALA A 547 27.54 7.07 0.82
CA ALA A 547 26.55 6.04 1.11
C ALA A 547 25.33 6.16 0.20
N ALA A 548 24.92 7.39 -0.14
CA ALA A 548 23.85 7.64 -1.10
C ALA A 548 24.20 7.13 -2.50
N ARG A 549 25.40 7.41 -3.01
CA ARG A 549 25.85 6.91 -4.32
C ARG A 549 25.98 5.38 -4.34
N SER A 550 26.52 4.77 -3.29
CA SER A 550 26.57 3.30 -3.17
C SER A 550 25.18 2.65 -3.24
N ASN A 551 24.16 3.23 -2.58
CA ASN A 551 22.78 2.72 -2.69
C ASN A 551 22.15 3.00 -4.07
N LEU A 552 22.45 4.14 -4.69
CA LEU A 552 22.00 4.45 -6.05
C LEU A 552 22.54 3.43 -7.07
N ASP A 553 23.78 3.00 -6.93
CA ASP A 553 24.37 2.03 -7.85
C ASP A 553 23.78 0.62 -7.65
N ILE A 554 23.41 0.23 -6.42
CA ILE A 554 22.59 -0.97 -6.17
C ILE A 554 21.21 -0.85 -6.82
N LEU A 555 20.54 0.31 -6.72
CA LEU A 555 19.24 0.58 -7.37
C LEU A 555 19.34 0.51 -8.90
N ARG A 556 20.45 0.97 -9.50
CA ARG A 556 20.68 0.85 -10.94
C ARG A 556 20.85 -0.60 -11.37
N ASN A 557 21.61 -1.39 -10.60
CA ASN A 557 21.85 -2.79 -10.92
C ASN A 557 20.56 -3.62 -10.81
N SER A 558 19.69 -3.35 -9.84
CA SER A 558 18.40 -4.04 -9.74
C SER A 558 17.43 -3.71 -10.88
N LEU A 559 17.52 -2.53 -11.49
CA LEU A 559 16.77 -2.17 -12.71
C LEU A 559 17.22 -2.93 -13.98
N GLN A 560 18.37 -3.61 -13.95
CA GLN A 560 18.77 -4.52 -15.02
C GLN A 560 18.07 -5.89 -14.91
N SER A 561 17.43 -6.20 -13.77
CA SER A 561 16.65 -7.42 -13.63
C SER A 561 15.29 -7.30 -14.32
N SER A 562 14.85 -8.36 -15.00
CA SER A 562 13.53 -8.48 -15.63
C SER A 562 12.37 -8.68 -14.63
N VAL A 563 12.66 -8.59 -13.33
CA VAL A 563 11.74 -8.91 -12.22
C VAL A 563 10.81 -7.73 -11.90
N LEU A 564 11.28 -6.50 -12.11
CA LEU A 564 10.56 -5.27 -11.75
C LEU A 564 9.52 -4.86 -12.81
N GLU A 565 8.30 -4.60 -12.36
CA GLU A 565 7.21 -4.08 -13.20
C GLU A 565 7.30 -2.55 -13.35
N ASP A 566 6.91 -2.03 -14.51
CA ASP A 566 7.05 -0.63 -14.93
C ASP A 566 8.47 -0.01 -14.74
N PRO A 567 9.48 -0.51 -15.49
CA PRO A 567 10.85 0.01 -15.39
C PRO A 567 10.97 1.49 -15.77
N VAL A 568 10.05 2.06 -16.56
CA VAL A 568 10.14 3.46 -17.02
C VAL A 568 9.98 4.43 -15.85
N SER A 569 9.02 4.16 -14.97
CA SER A 569 8.75 4.97 -13.78
C SER A 569 9.87 4.88 -12.75
N LEU A 570 10.41 3.67 -12.55
CA LEU A 570 11.52 3.42 -11.63
C LEU A 570 12.83 4.05 -12.15
N VAL A 571 13.13 3.92 -13.45
CA VAL A 571 14.28 4.59 -14.10
C VAL A 571 14.20 6.11 -13.95
N ARG A 572 13.01 6.72 -14.08
CA ARG A 572 12.81 8.17 -13.91
C ARG A 572 13.22 8.64 -12.50
N LEU A 573 12.82 7.90 -11.47
CA LEU A 573 13.18 8.19 -10.07
C LEU A 573 14.69 8.04 -9.83
N THR A 574 15.31 6.97 -10.35
CA THR A 574 16.76 6.73 -10.26
C THR A 574 17.59 7.79 -10.99
N LEU A 575 17.13 8.26 -12.16
CA LEU A 575 17.77 9.37 -12.88
C LEU A 575 17.71 10.68 -12.09
N TYR A 576 16.52 11.04 -11.57
CA TYR A 576 16.37 12.25 -10.76
C TYR A 576 17.29 12.22 -9.52
N LEU A 577 17.35 11.07 -8.85
CA LEU A 577 18.20 10.84 -7.70
C LEU A 577 19.70 10.94 -8.02
N SER A 578 20.15 10.51 -9.21
CA SER A 578 21.53 10.78 -9.66
C SER A 578 21.77 12.29 -9.78
N GLY A 579 20.90 13.01 -10.48
CA GLY A 579 21.04 14.46 -10.63
C GLY A 579 21.12 15.19 -9.29
N VAL A 580 20.34 14.75 -8.29
CA VAL A 580 20.40 15.27 -6.91
C VAL A 580 21.75 15.00 -6.23
N ILE A 581 22.31 13.80 -6.37
CA ILE A 581 23.64 13.46 -5.81
C ILE A 581 24.75 14.22 -6.55
N ASP A 582 24.67 14.34 -7.87
CA ASP A 582 25.66 15.01 -8.70
C ASP A 582 25.65 16.53 -8.41
N GLN A 583 24.47 17.14 -8.25
CA GLN A 583 24.32 18.53 -7.81
C GLN A 583 24.81 18.72 -6.37
N GLY A 584 24.44 17.82 -5.44
CA GLY A 584 24.79 17.88 -4.03
C GLY A 584 26.28 17.67 -3.74
N THR A 585 27.00 17.01 -4.64
CA THR A 585 28.47 16.84 -4.59
C THR A 585 29.25 17.92 -5.36
N GLY A 586 28.55 18.84 -6.05
CA GLY A 586 29.16 19.96 -6.77
C GLY A 586 29.40 19.73 -8.26
N ASN A 587 29.07 18.55 -8.79
CA ASN A 587 29.15 18.24 -10.22
C ASN A 587 27.90 18.78 -10.96
N THR A 588 27.86 20.11 -11.09
CA THR A 588 26.77 20.86 -11.72
C THR A 588 26.50 20.45 -13.17
N ASP A 589 27.54 20.04 -13.90
CA ASP A 589 27.44 19.77 -15.34
C ASP A 589 26.80 18.39 -15.59
N ALA A 590 27.20 17.37 -14.82
CA ALA A 590 26.54 16.06 -14.85
C ALA A 590 25.09 16.13 -14.33
N ALA A 591 24.83 16.98 -13.32
CA ALA A 591 23.47 17.21 -12.83
C ALA A 591 22.57 17.83 -13.90
N LEU A 592 23.03 18.90 -14.59
CA LEU A 592 22.29 19.50 -15.71
C LEU A 592 22.06 18.52 -16.85
N ALA A 593 23.08 17.76 -17.26
CA ALA A 593 22.95 16.73 -18.30
C ALA A 593 21.87 15.68 -17.92
N THR A 594 21.81 15.30 -16.64
CA THR A 594 20.80 14.37 -16.12
C THR A 594 19.40 14.99 -16.13
N TYR A 595 19.23 16.20 -15.59
CA TYR A 595 17.93 16.89 -15.52
C TYR A 595 17.36 17.26 -16.91
N HIS A 596 18.22 17.52 -17.89
CA HIS A 596 17.81 17.76 -19.28
C HIS A 596 17.58 16.47 -20.10
N SER A 597 17.68 15.28 -19.49
CA SER A 597 17.37 14.02 -20.19
C SER A 597 15.90 13.95 -20.64
N PRO A 598 15.58 13.20 -21.73
CA PRO A 598 14.20 13.00 -22.18
C PRO A 598 13.27 12.37 -21.12
N ALA A 599 13.84 11.71 -20.11
CA ALA A 599 13.08 11.11 -19.01
C ALA A 599 12.72 12.09 -17.89
N LEU A 600 13.34 13.27 -17.82
CA LEU A 600 13.10 14.28 -16.77
C LEU A 600 12.64 15.64 -17.30
N THR A 601 12.69 15.85 -18.60
CA THR A 601 12.16 17.05 -19.25
C THR A 601 10.63 17.05 -19.28
N LEU A 602 10.05 18.25 -19.21
CA LEU A 602 8.60 18.43 -19.29
C LEU A 602 8.08 18.14 -20.71
N PRO A 603 6.94 17.46 -20.88
CA PRO A 603 6.33 17.24 -22.21
C PRO A 603 6.02 18.56 -22.91
N GLU A 604 6.27 18.63 -24.22
CA GLU A 604 6.03 19.84 -25.04
C GLU A 604 4.62 19.88 -25.66
N GLY A 605 3.82 18.83 -25.47
CA GLY A 605 2.45 18.71 -25.99
C GLY A 605 1.42 18.38 -24.91
N PRO A 606 0.14 18.15 -25.27
CA PRO A 606 -0.96 17.87 -24.35
C PRO A 606 -0.89 16.47 -23.69
N GLN A 607 0.25 15.77 -23.78
CA GLN A 607 0.49 14.50 -23.11
C GLN A 607 0.53 14.71 -21.60
N ARG A 608 -0.58 14.36 -20.94
CA ARG A 608 -0.66 14.30 -19.48
C ARG A 608 0.10 13.08 -19.00
N LEU A 609 1.26 13.31 -18.38
CA LEU A 609 1.87 12.34 -17.48
C LEU A 609 0.93 12.10 -16.28
N SER A 610 1.15 11.02 -15.52
CA SER A 610 0.57 10.91 -14.18
C SER A 610 1.12 12.03 -13.29
N GLU A 611 0.33 12.47 -12.30
CA GLU A 611 0.68 13.59 -11.41
C GLU A 611 2.07 13.41 -10.80
N HIS A 612 2.37 12.21 -10.27
CA HIS A 612 3.69 11.89 -9.69
C HIS A 612 4.86 11.96 -10.68
N HIS A 613 4.67 11.61 -11.96
CA HIS A 613 5.74 11.75 -12.96
C HIS A 613 5.94 13.20 -13.39
N GLN A 614 4.85 13.99 -13.42
CA GLN A 614 4.93 15.43 -13.64
C GLN A 614 5.70 16.11 -12.50
N ASP A 615 5.42 15.79 -11.23
CA ASP A 615 6.13 16.30 -10.05
C ASP A 615 7.65 16.11 -10.16
N ILE A 616 8.12 14.92 -10.54
CA ILE A 616 9.56 14.64 -10.71
C ILE A 616 10.19 15.49 -11.82
N CYS A 617 9.47 15.74 -12.92
CA CYS A 617 9.95 16.61 -14.01
C CYS A 617 9.97 18.10 -13.59
N LEU A 618 8.98 18.54 -12.80
CA LEU A 618 8.96 19.90 -12.22
C LEU A 618 10.14 20.09 -11.27
N LEU A 619 10.45 19.11 -10.42
CA LEU A 619 11.60 19.14 -9.52
C LEU A 619 12.94 19.17 -10.28
N ALA A 620 13.09 18.36 -11.34
CA ALA A 620 14.27 18.41 -12.21
C ALA A 620 14.46 19.80 -12.85
N ALA A 621 13.39 20.39 -13.37
CA ALA A 621 13.44 21.74 -13.97
C ALA A 621 13.76 22.85 -12.94
N LEU A 622 13.22 22.76 -11.72
CA LEU A 622 13.54 23.67 -10.61
C LEU A 622 15.00 23.54 -10.16
N ASN A 623 15.53 22.33 -10.10
CA ASN A 623 16.94 22.09 -9.78
C ASN A 623 17.88 22.60 -10.88
N SER A 624 17.53 22.42 -12.17
CA SER A 624 18.24 23.04 -13.29
C SER A 624 18.28 24.57 -13.15
N LEU A 625 17.16 25.20 -12.80
CA LEU A 625 17.11 26.65 -12.59
C LEU A 625 18.04 27.16 -11.48
N PHE A 626 18.26 26.38 -10.41
CA PHE A 626 19.25 26.74 -9.38
C PHE A 626 20.69 26.77 -9.88
N ILE A 627 21.01 26.02 -10.94
CA ILE A 627 22.33 25.98 -11.59
C ILE A 627 22.42 27.08 -12.67
N LEU A 628 21.40 27.19 -13.53
CA LEU A 628 21.36 28.12 -14.68
C LEU A 628 21.22 29.60 -14.32
N ARG A 629 20.88 29.93 -13.06
CA ARG A 629 20.62 31.31 -12.61
C ARG A 629 21.83 32.24 -12.59
N ASP A 630 23.05 31.70 -12.60
CA ASP A 630 24.27 32.52 -12.63
C ASP A 630 24.38 33.22 -14.00
N PRO A 631 24.46 34.56 -14.09
CA PRO A 631 24.64 35.26 -15.36
C PRO A 631 25.92 34.89 -16.11
N ALA A 632 26.94 34.33 -15.43
CA ALA A 632 28.15 33.82 -16.07
C ALA A 632 27.95 32.43 -16.72
N HIS A 633 26.83 31.75 -16.46
CA HIS A 633 26.57 30.42 -17.01
C HIS A 633 26.23 30.49 -18.51
N PRO A 634 26.87 29.70 -19.40
CA PRO A 634 26.63 29.78 -20.85
C PRO A 634 25.18 29.59 -21.29
N GLN A 635 24.42 28.82 -20.51
CA GLN A 635 23.00 28.54 -20.75
C GLN A 635 22.03 29.42 -19.94
N HIS A 636 22.49 30.54 -19.37
CA HIS A 636 21.67 31.43 -18.53
C HIS A 636 20.37 31.89 -19.24
N TYR A 637 20.40 32.03 -20.56
CA TYR A 637 19.22 32.40 -21.38
C TYR A 637 18.03 31.44 -21.24
N LEU A 638 18.27 30.16 -20.91
CA LEU A 638 17.20 29.17 -20.68
C LEU A 638 16.42 29.44 -19.39
N SER A 639 17.00 30.16 -18.43
CA SER A 639 16.39 30.36 -17.11
C SER A 639 15.04 31.08 -17.19
N GLN A 640 14.94 32.15 -17.98
CA GLN A 640 13.69 32.89 -18.17
C GLN A 640 12.64 32.05 -18.93
N ILE A 641 13.06 31.24 -19.89
CA ILE A 641 12.17 30.35 -20.67
C ILE A 641 11.55 29.30 -19.75
N LEU A 642 12.38 28.65 -18.92
CA LEU A 642 11.92 27.66 -17.94
C LEU A 642 11.03 28.27 -16.85
N LEU A 643 11.34 29.48 -16.34
CA LEU A 643 10.50 30.18 -15.36
C LEU A 643 9.07 30.42 -15.89
N VAL A 644 8.94 30.95 -17.11
CA VAL A 644 7.64 31.19 -17.75
C VAL A 644 6.86 29.88 -17.95
N ARG A 645 7.55 28.80 -18.33
CA ARG A 645 6.94 27.47 -18.50
C ARG A 645 6.48 26.84 -17.18
N LEU A 646 7.21 27.09 -16.08
CA LEU A 646 6.90 26.52 -14.77
C LEU A 646 5.82 27.29 -14.00
N GLU A 647 5.67 28.60 -14.19
CA GLU A 647 4.70 29.41 -13.44
C GLU A 647 3.26 28.85 -13.41
N PRO A 648 2.61 28.47 -14.54
CA PRO A 648 1.26 27.92 -14.53
C PRO A 648 1.16 26.50 -13.92
N LEU A 649 2.29 25.80 -13.76
CA LEU A 649 2.34 24.45 -13.20
C LEU A 649 2.63 24.48 -11.70
N CYS A 650 3.59 25.30 -11.25
CA CYS A 650 4.09 25.27 -9.88
C CYS A 650 3.43 26.25 -8.91
N ALA A 651 2.95 27.42 -9.38
CA ALA A 651 2.53 28.49 -8.47
C ALA A 651 1.38 28.05 -7.54
N SER A 652 0.34 27.42 -8.11
CA SER A 652 -0.83 26.91 -7.38
C SER A 652 -0.81 25.39 -7.15
N HIS A 653 0.38 24.76 -7.12
CA HIS A 653 0.50 23.30 -7.03
C HIS A 653 -0.19 22.70 -5.79
N THR A 654 -0.65 21.45 -5.91
CA THR A 654 -1.23 20.65 -4.81
C THR A 654 -0.20 20.46 -3.70
N ASN A 655 0.94 19.86 -4.04
CA ASN A 655 2.14 19.79 -3.20
C ASN A 655 2.73 21.19 -2.94
N LYS A 656 2.59 21.66 -1.70
CA LYS A 656 3.05 22.99 -1.27
C LYS A 656 4.57 23.14 -1.19
N SER A 657 5.34 22.05 -1.11
CA SER A 657 6.80 22.11 -1.21
C SER A 657 7.26 22.51 -2.62
N ILE A 658 6.57 22.06 -3.68
CA ILE A 658 6.87 22.44 -5.07
C ILE A 658 6.56 23.93 -5.29
N SER A 659 5.41 24.41 -4.81
CA SER A 659 5.06 25.84 -4.85
C SER A 659 6.08 26.71 -4.09
N SER A 660 6.48 26.29 -2.88
CA SER A 660 7.54 26.96 -2.09
C SER A 660 8.88 27.02 -2.84
N ALA A 661 9.34 25.90 -3.42
CA ALA A 661 10.57 25.85 -4.20
C ALA A 661 10.50 26.74 -5.46
N PHE A 662 9.37 26.77 -6.18
CA PHE A 662 9.17 27.66 -7.32
C PHE A 662 9.24 29.14 -6.92
N HIS A 663 8.55 29.55 -5.84
CA HIS A 663 8.59 30.94 -5.38
C HIS A 663 9.99 31.37 -4.91
N LEU A 664 10.76 30.45 -4.32
CA LEU A 664 12.17 30.65 -3.99
C LEU A 664 13.02 30.87 -5.26
N VAL A 665 12.94 29.95 -6.23
CA VAL A 665 13.68 30.04 -7.50
C VAL A 665 13.34 31.33 -8.26
N ARG A 666 12.04 31.67 -8.38
CA ARG A 666 11.58 32.91 -9.01
C ARG A 666 12.23 34.15 -8.41
N ALA A 667 12.35 34.21 -7.08
CA ALA A 667 12.91 35.36 -6.40
C ALA A 667 14.43 35.55 -6.63
N VAL A 668 15.16 34.46 -6.84
CA VAL A 668 16.63 34.46 -6.98
C VAL A 668 17.14 34.40 -8.42
N SER A 669 16.31 34.00 -9.38
CA SER A 669 16.73 33.78 -10.78
C SER A 669 16.44 34.94 -11.74
N ASN A 670 15.54 35.87 -11.42
CA ASN A 670 15.27 37.03 -12.28
C ASN A 670 15.95 38.32 -11.73
N PRO A 671 17.08 38.78 -12.30
CA PRO A 671 17.74 40.00 -11.83
C PRO A 671 16.89 41.25 -12.05
N THR A 672 16.03 41.29 -13.08
CA THR A 672 15.24 42.46 -13.46
C THR A 672 14.01 42.72 -12.59
N ASP A 673 13.56 41.73 -11.80
CA ASP A 673 12.33 41.89 -11.01
C ASP A 673 12.52 42.96 -9.90
N PRO A 674 11.53 43.87 -9.71
CA PRO A 674 11.55 44.84 -8.63
C PRO A 674 11.76 44.20 -7.26
N ILE A 675 12.51 44.88 -6.39
CA ILE A 675 12.83 44.45 -5.01
C ILE A 675 11.57 44.01 -4.25
N ILE A 676 10.44 44.71 -4.45
CA ILE A 676 9.14 44.38 -3.85
C ILE A 676 8.65 42.98 -4.29
N LYS A 677 8.70 42.65 -5.59
CA LYS A 677 8.28 41.33 -6.11
C LYS A 677 9.19 40.20 -5.64
N LYS A 678 10.51 40.44 -5.56
CA LYS A 678 11.48 39.49 -5.00
C LYS A 678 11.20 39.22 -3.52
N LYS A 679 10.99 40.27 -2.72
CA LYS A 679 10.64 40.17 -1.30
C LYS A 679 9.30 39.45 -1.09
N GLN A 680 8.29 39.75 -1.90
CA GLN A 680 7.00 39.05 -1.86
C GLN A 680 7.16 37.55 -2.17
N SER A 681 7.91 37.21 -3.22
CA SER A 681 8.14 35.81 -3.61
C SER A 681 8.92 35.03 -2.55
N LEU A 682 9.98 35.61 -1.96
CA LEU A 682 10.67 35.00 -0.82
C LEU A 682 9.80 34.86 0.42
N ASN A 683 8.96 35.85 0.74
CA ASN A 683 8.03 35.75 1.86
C ASN A 683 7.02 34.60 1.68
N ILE A 684 6.50 34.41 0.46
CA ILE A 684 5.64 33.26 0.12
C ILE A 684 6.42 31.96 0.30
N ALA A 685 7.61 31.85 -0.29
CA ALA A 685 8.45 30.65 -0.18
C ALA A 685 8.73 30.27 1.28
N LEU A 686 9.19 31.23 2.09
CA LEU A 686 9.51 31.07 3.51
C LEU A 686 8.27 30.67 4.33
N HIS A 687 7.15 31.37 4.16
CA HIS A 687 5.91 31.07 4.87
C HIS A 687 5.41 29.67 4.51
N THR A 688 5.37 29.32 3.23
CA THR A 688 4.95 27.99 2.78
C THR A 688 5.91 26.90 3.27
N ALA A 689 7.23 27.09 3.21
CA ALA A 689 8.23 26.16 3.73
C ALA A 689 8.06 25.91 5.23
N LYS A 690 7.77 26.96 6.00
CA LYS A 690 7.47 26.87 7.44
C LYS A 690 6.19 26.07 7.69
N THR A 691 5.12 26.33 6.94
CA THR A 691 3.82 25.64 7.09
C THR A 691 3.91 24.14 6.77
N VAL A 692 4.77 23.73 5.83
CA VAL A 692 5.00 22.30 5.50
C VAL A 692 6.14 21.65 6.29
N GLY A 693 6.78 22.37 7.22
CA GLY A 693 7.91 21.84 8.02
C GLY A 693 9.22 21.60 7.25
N ASN A 694 9.34 22.05 5.99
CA ASN A 694 10.53 21.81 5.17
C ASN A 694 11.71 22.69 5.62
N THR A 695 12.51 22.15 6.53
CA THR A 695 13.63 22.88 7.18
C THR A 695 14.71 23.28 6.17
N GLN A 696 14.95 22.49 5.12
CA GLN A 696 15.94 22.81 4.09
C GLN A 696 15.49 24.01 3.23
N LEU A 697 14.26 24.00 2.68
CA LEU A 697 13.73 25.15 1.94
C LEU A 697 13.65 26.40 2.82
N LEU A 698 13.34 26.25 4.10
CA LEU A 698 13.29 27.34 5.07
C LEU A 698 14.68 27.95 5.33
N ALA A 699 15.71 27.14 5.51
CA ALA A 699 17.10 27.58 5.67
C ALA A 699 17.60 28.31 4.41
N ILE A 700 17.38 27.74 3.23
CA ILE A 700 17.77 28.32 1.94
C ILE A 700 17.06 29.66 1.70
N SER A 701 15.74 29.74 1.96
CA SER A 701 14.97 30.97 1.82
C SER A 701 15.45 32.07 2.76
N MET A 702 15.82 31.72 4.00
CA MET A 702 16.37 32.66 4.99
C MET A 702 17.78 33.14 4.63
N ALA A 703 18.62 32.28 4.06
CA ALA A 703 19.93 32.67 3.53
C ALA A 703 19.76 33.69 2.38
N PHE A 704 18.90 33.42 1.40
CA PHE A 704 18.65 34.38 0.31
C PHE A 704 17.98 35.68 0.77
N MET A 705 17.08 35.63 1.75
CA MET A 705 16.48 36.82 2.35
C MET A 705 17.53 37.70 3.05
N THR A 706 18.44 37.07 3.80
CA THR A 706 19.56 37.77 4.46
C THR A 706 20.51 38.38 3.43
N SER A 707 20.87 37.62 2.40
CA SER A 707 21.81 38.04 1.35
C SER A 707 21.28 39.22 0.52
N MET A 708 20.02 39.15 0.06
CA MET A 708 19.47 40.19 -0.83
C MET A 708 19.04 41.47 -0.11
N PHE A 709 18.70 41.42 1.18
CA PHE A 709 18.12 42.58 1.87
C PHE A 709 18.89 43.08 3.08
N PHE A 710 19.87 42.34 3.61
CA PHE A 710 20.53 42.69 4.89
C PHE A 710 22.07 42.72 4.85
N THR A 711 22.75 42.17 3.84
CA THR A 711 24.24 42.13 3.76
C THR A 711 24.95 43.49 3.87
N ASN A 712 24.29 44.59 3.51
CA ASN A 712 24.84 45.95 3.63
C ASN A 712 24.11 46.82 4.68
N ILE A 713 23.36 46.21 5.61
CA ILE A 713 22.67 46.90 6.69
C ILE A 713 23.36 46.57 8.02
N VAL A 714 23.78 47.60 8.76
CA VAL A 714 24.25 47.47 10.14
C VAL A 714 23.06 47.64 11.07
N GLY A 715 22.80 46.64 11.93
CA GLY A 715 21.74 46.73 12.93
C GLY A 715 21.20 45.37 13.39
N GLU A 716 20.43 45.40 14.47
CA GLU A 716 19.92 44.22 15.16
C GLU A 716 19.06 43.31 14.26
N GLN A 717 18.36 43.87 13.27
CA GLN A 717 17.55 43.09 12.31
C GLN A 717 18.42 42.25 11.35
N ALA A 718 19.56 42.78 10.90
CA ALA A 718 20.48 42.04 10.04
C ALA A 718 21.13 40.89 10.82
N GLU A 719 21.57 41.14 12.05
CA GLU A 719 22.13 40.11 12.94
C GLU A 719 21.10 39.01 13.26
N LYS A 720 19.85 39.38 13.59
CA LYS A 720 18.75 38.42 13.80
C LYS A 720 18.46 37.58 12.56
N SER A 721 18.46 38.17 11.36
CA SER A 721 18.24 37.45 10.10
C SER A 721 19.35 36.44 9.82
N ALA A 722 20.62 36.86 9.94
CA ALA A 722 21.78 36.00 9.71
C ALA A 722 21.88 34.88 10.76
N SER A 723 21.63 35.19 12.05
CA SER A 723 21.58 34.20 13.13
C SER A 723 20.46 33.17 12.90
N ALA A 724 19.27 33.61 12.47
CA ALA A 724 18.18 32.69 12.14
C ALA A 724 18.50 31.79 10.93
N ALA A 725 19.13 32.33 9.87
CA ALA A 725 19.59 31.53 8.74
C ALA A 725 20.60 30.45 9.18
N ARG A 726 21.56 30.81 10.04
CA ARG A 726 22.55 29.90 10.65
C ARG A 726 21.89 28.78 11.44
N GLN A 727 20.99 29.12 12.38
CA GLN A 727 20.29 28.14 13.21
C GLN A 727 19.46 27.15 12.37
N LEU A 728 18.81 27.64 11.30
CA LEU A 728 18.04 26.81 10.39
C LEU A 728 18.92 25.87 9.54
N ALA A 729 20.08 26.35 9.07
CA ALA A 729 21.02 25.53 8.33
C ALA A 729 21.61 24.39 9.17
N ILE A 730 22.02 24.71 10.42
CA ILE A 730 22.49 23.72 11.41
C ILE A 730 21.37 22.69 11.70
N LYS A 731 20.14 23.15 11.94
CA LYS A 731 18.97 22.27 12.18
C LYS A 731 18.66 21.37 10.98
N GLY A 732 18.87 21.86 9.76
CA GLY A 732 18.74 21.09 8.52
C GLY A 732 19.94 20.19 8.21
N ALA A 733 20.97 20.15 9.07
CA ALA A 733 22.19 19.35 8.95
C ALA A 733 22.90 19.40 7.58
N SER A 734 22.70 20.48 6.81
CA SER A 734 23.32 20.63 5.51
C SER A 734 24.67 21.33 5.67
N GLY A 735 25.77 20.59 5.50
CA GLY A 735 27.12 21.15 5.62
C GLY A 735 27.33 22.39 4.73
N LEU A 736 26.93 22.31 3.46
CA LEU A 736 27.05 23.43 2.52
C LEU A 736 26.28 24.68 3.00
N TRP A 737 25.01 24.53 3.38
CA TRP A 737 24.21 25.68 3.82
C TRP A 737 24.61 26.18 5.21
N THR A 738 25.20 25.32 6.04
CA THR A 738 25.78 25.72 7.34
C THR A 738 26.99 26.61 7.08
N ALA A 739 27.94 26.18 6.25
CA ALA A 739 29.11 26.99 5.87
C ALA A 739 28.71 28.33 5.21
N VAL A 740 27.71 28.34 4.31
CA VAL A 740 27.15 29.58 3.72
C VAL A 740 26.57 30.50 4.79
N ALA A 741 25.78 29.96 5.72
CA ALA A 741 25.15 30.77 6.76
C ALA A 741 26.15 31.26 7.82
N ASP A 742 27.17 30.47 8.16
CA ASP A 742 28.28 30.87 9.04
C ASP A 742 29.09 32.01 8.41
N ALA A 743 29.43 31.93 7.12
CA ALA A 743 30.10 33.00 6.38
C ALA A 743 29.31 34.32 6.42
N MET A 744 28.01 34.24 6.10
CA MET A 744 27.13 35.39 6.12
C MET A 744 26.95 35.99 7.53
N PHE A 745 26.91 35.14 8.56
CA PHE A 745 26.81 35.55 9.95
C PHE A 745 28.10 36.24 10.42
N ALA A 746 29.27 35.71 10.08
CA ALA A 746 30.57 36.32 10.38
C ALA A 746 30.70 37.72 9.75
N ASP A 747 30.36 37.87 8.47
CA ASP A 747 30.42 39.16 7.79
C ASP A 747 29.44 40.19 8.38
N THR A 748 28.27 39.74 8.81
CA THR A 748 27.29 40.57 9.52
C THR A 748 27.82 41.03 10.87
N LEU A 749 28.40 40.11 11.66
CA LEU A 749 29.00 40.41 12.96
C LEU A 749 30.20 41.37 12.84
N GLN A 750 31.07 41.19 11.85
CA GLN A 750 32.20 42.10 11.60
C GLN A 750 31.70 43.51 11.28
N ARG A 751 30.66 43.66 10.45
CA ARG A 751 30.04 44.96 10.13
C ARG A 751 29.34 45.61 11.34
N CYS A 752 28.83 44.81 12.26
CA CYS A 752 28.30 45.25 13.55
C CYS A 752 29.38 45.49 14.64
N GLY A 753 30.67 45.37 14.31
CA GLY A 753 31.79 45.60 15.24
C GLY A 753 32.07 44.44 16.22
N LYS A 754 31.35 43.32 16.11
CA LYS A 754 31.51 42.11 16.95
C LYS A 754 32.62 41.21 16.40
N VAL A 755 33.85 41.73 16.43
CA VAL A 755 35.01 41.08 15.75
C VAL A 755 35.33 39.69 16.31
N ALA A 756 35.27 39.50 17.63
CA ALA A 756 35.54 38.21 18.27
C ALA A 756 34.54 37.12 17.82
N ASP A 757 33.24 37.43 17.87
CA ASP A 757 32.18 36.51 17.43
C ASP A 757 32.30 36.21 15.92
N ALA A 758 32.74 37.20 15.12
CA ALA A 758 32.98 37.03 13.69
C ALA A 758 34.16 36.10 13.37
N VAL A 759 35.21 36.10 14.20
CA VAL A 759 36.33 35.13 14.08
C VAL A 759 35.83 33.72 14.40
N PHE A 760 35.12 33.53 15.52
CA PHE A 760 34.56 32.23 15.88
C PHE A 760 33.61 31.67 14.79
N ALA A 761 32.75 32.52 14.21
CA ALA A 761 31.90 32.12 13.09
C ALA A 761 32.70 31.74 11.82
N ARG A 762 33.88 32.34 11.58
CA ARG A 762 34.78 31.94 10.49
C ARG A 762 35.51 30.64 10.76
N GLU A 763 35.92 30.36 11.99
CA GLU A 763 36.54 29.09 12.36
C GLU A 763 35.55 27.92 12.14
N GLU A 764 34.30 28.09 12.58
CA GLU A 764 33.21 27.15 12.31
C GLU A 764 32.95 26.98 10.81
N MET A 765 32.87 28.09 10.04
CA MET A 765 32.73 28.08 8.58
C MET A 765 33.85 27.25 7.91
N MET A 766 35.11 27.44 8.32
CA MET A 766 36.26 26.72 7.76
C MET A 766 36.19 25.22 8.08
N ARG A 767 35.91 24.87 9.35
CA ARG A 767 35.76 23.47 9.78
C ARG A 767 34.66 22.74 9.02
N VAL A 768 33.51 23.40 8.79
CA VAL A 768 32.43 22.82 7.98
C VAL A 768 32.83 22.76 6.49
N GLY A 769 33.53 23.77 5.98
CA GLY A 769 34.09 23.81 4.62
C GLY A 769 35.01 22.62 4.31
N GLU A 770 35.88 22.24 5.25
CA GLU A 770 36.76 21.05 5.14
C GLU A 770 35.97 19.74 5.04
N SER A 771 34.77 19.66 5.63
CA SER A 771 33.91 18.47 5.56
C SER A 771 33.16 18.31 4.22
N LEU A 772 33.18 19.32 3.35
CA LEU A 772 32.43 19.30 2.09
C LEU A 772 32.99 18.26 1.09
N PRO A 773 32.15 17.77 0.16
CA PRO A 773 32.58 16.96 -0.99
C PRO A 773 33.72 17.61 -1.78
N PRO A 774 34.63 16.86 -2.43
CA PRO A 774 35.85 17.41 -3.05
C PRO A 774 35.62 18.60 -3.98
N LEU A 775 34.72 18.48 -4.96
CA LEU A 775 34.43 19.57 -5.91
C LEU A 775 33.83 20.81 -5.25
N LEU A 776 33.00 20.62 -4.21
CA LEU A 776 32.48 21.74 -3.42
C LEU A 776 33.56 22.38 -2.56
N ARG A 777 34.45 21.58 -1.97
CA ARG A 777 35.57 22.04 -1.12
C ARG A 777 36.59 22.86 -1.93
N GLU A 778 36.96 22.38 -3.11
CA GLU A 778 37.83 23.09 -4.05
C GLU A 778 37.23 24.45 -4.44
N ARG A 779 35.95 24.46 -4.87
CA ARG A 779 35.22 25.69 -5.18
C ARG A 779 35.07 26.62 -3.96
N TRP A 780 34.91 26.07 -2.77
CA TRP A 780 34.76 26.81 -1.51
C TRP A 780 36.02 27.60 -1.17
N PHE A 781 37.19 26.95 -1.21
CA PHE A 781 38.46 27.62 -0.92
C PHE A 781 38.91 28.56 -2.05
N ALA A 782 38.59 28.25 -3.31
CA ALA A 782 38.85 29.12 -4.45
C ALA A 782 37.98 30.40 -4.49
N ALA A 783 36.88 30.46 -3.73
CA ALA A 783 35.95 31.59 -3.76
C ALA A 783 36.54 32.85 -3.07
N PRO A 784 36.48 34.04 -3.70
CA PRO A 784 36.94 35.28 -3.09
C PRO A 784 36.04 35.67 -1.91
N GLY A 785 36.49 35.35 -0.69
CA GLY A 785 35.73 35.51 0.54
C GLY A 785 36.04 34.44 1.60
N SER A 786 36.64 33.31 1.20
CA SER A 786 37.03 32.17 2.05
C SER A 786 38.11 32.46 3.12
N GLY A 787 38.56 33.71 3.27
CA GLY A 787 39.63 34.10 4.20
C GLY A 787 41.05 33.72 3.77
N VAL A 788 41.22 32.80 2.80
CA VAL A 788 42.54 32.34 2.35
C VAL A 788 43.10 33.26 1.26
N LYS A 789 43.64 34.41 1.68
CA LYS A 789 44.80 35.00 1.01
C LYS A 789 46.00 34.77 1.91
N GLY A 790 46.79 33.74 1.60
CA GLY A 790 48.04 33.47 2.29
C GLY A 790 49.00 34.65 2.18
N ASN A 791 49.54 35.08 3.32
CA ASN A 791 50.74 35.91 3.34
C ASN A 791 51.96 35.02 3.02
N GLY A 792 52.77 35.49 2.07
CA GLY A 792 54.22 35.28 1.95
C GLY A 792 54.87 33.93 2.30
N MET A 793 55.52 33.36 1.27
CA MET A 793 56.49 32.24 1.25
C MET A 793 55.91 30.83 1.38
#